data_AF-A0A542D904-F1
#
_entry.id   AF-A0A542D904-F1
#
_cell.length_a   1.000
_cell.length_b   1.000
_cell.length_c   1.000
_cell.angle_alpha   90.00
_cell.angle_beta   90.00
_cell.angle_gamma   90.00
#
_symmetry.space_group_name_H-M   'P 1'
#
loop_
_entity.id
_entity.type
_entity.pdbx_description
1 polymer ?
#
loop_
_entity_poly.entity_id
_entity_poly.type
_entity_poly.pdbx_seq_one_letter_code
_entity_poly.pdbx_strand_id
1 'polypeptide(L)'
;MTYITHSSVSTLLPRTPQNRSSLKANLSPLYFAGLLAFGCVSVANAAIVADAGQASRPSISTGQNGATIVDINAAGNGGVSHNIFNQFDVNKNGVVLNNSVAGANSQLAGNIAGNANLSGGAASVILNEVNSNNASILNGMIEVGGQQAQVVIANPAGIACSGCGFINASRATLTTGKAEFSEGNLQGYRVEKGTIIINGEGMNSADANYTDLIARYVNVSADLRAKDLKVITGRNTVSADLNDVTALKMTGSGAKIGLDVSALGGMYAGKITLISTENGVGVRNSGTLGASTSDLVMDINGVLDNTAGTLKAARNINIKTTDSVTNTLGQINSGSGITIDTNKKLFTNTSGNLATNGSVNINSGQMNNTNGMVQAGLLVNVDTNGQTLTNTGRDRGAGIYSGLGITLKTGQLNNNNGLITTSGKSTITSGALDNRNGQIYAFGSSLSDLNMTVSGTLDNRGGEMAAQRNLNLSTTGTLNNSANGKMSAGSAFTLATNKSTLNNNAGLIEAGTALDINSGELNNAQGILQSAKTLTVDTNGRTLTNSGRADGKGIFSGTSTTLTTGQLTNNGGQISSKGNINLYNTNAMYNRDGRIEGDGKLVLQSNSLDNNTGGITMGKGSEVRVNTIKNNRGVIASKGATDVYAKTLDNNTGVVGGQKVHVEAVTLQNDAGLIYAENSVDVQATTIYNRNSAKFGSEMGQFVDMPDAEGGIVSKGNLSVASKRLYNSDGLVASTNGNVTMEHDSVDNTRGIISAVKDLSLATGSLNNSKGVIAAKGVNTTGVNSSFTNAGTISGTQGLDISVYGTLTNSGSLVSDQITSINSQHFNNQRGAVTTGLEGVKLNLTGNYTNNGTVNGPVTKE
;
A
#
# COMPACT_ATOMS: atom_id res chain seq x y z
N MET A 1 34.13 3.11 -31.64
CA MET A 1 34.61 4.09 -32.65
C MET A 1 33.76 5.35 -32.49
N THR A 2 34.23 6.35 -31.73
CA THR A 2 34.84 7.62 -32.22
C THR A 2 33.87 8.42 -33.11
N TYR A 3 33.45 9.67 -32.83
CA TYR A 3 34.17 10.83 -32.31
C TYR A 3 33.27 11.84 -31.57
N ILE A 4 33.89 12.59 -30.66
CA ILE A 4 33.41 13.80 -29.97
C ILE A 4 33.67 15.04 -30.84
N THR A 5 32.85 16.10 -30.76
CA THR A 5 33.30 17.51 -30.71
C THR A 5 32.21 18.45 -30.16
N HIS A 6 32.65 19.43 -29.35
CA HIS A 6 31.91 20.44 -28.61
C HIS A 6 31.41 21.62 -29.47
N SER A 7 30.37 22.33 -28.98
CA SER A 7 30.31 23.81 -28.91
C SER A 7 28.89 24.28 -28.55
N SER A 8 28.69 24.79 -27.33
CA SER A 8 27.45 25.50 -26.95
C SER A 8 27.78 26.98 -26.75
N VAL A 9 27.26 27.83 -27.65
CA VAL A 9 27.33 29.29 -27.56
C VAL A 9 26.05 29.82 -26.94
N SER A 10 26.27 30.69 -25.96
CA SER A 10 25.32 31.49 -25.18
C SER A 10 24.43 32.39 -26.04
N THR A 11 23.12 32.41 -25.77
CA THR A 11 22.23 33.53 -26.12
C THR A 11 21.33 33.87 -24.92
N LEU A 12 21.61 35.03 -24.34
CA LEU A 12 20.84 35.73 -23.31
C LEU A 12 19.66 36.48 -23.94
N LEU A 13 18.46 36.36 -23.38
CA LEU A 13 17.39 37.36 -23.37
C LEU A 13 16.49 37.16 -22.13
N PRO A 14 15.75 38.18 -21.65
CA PRO A 14 15.85 38.66 -20.28
C PRO A 14 14.72 38.18 -19.36
N ARG A 15 15.07 37.91 -18.10
CA ARG A 15 14.11 37.72 -17.01
C ARG A 15 13.71 39.07 -16.40
N THR A 16 12.41 39.27 -16.30
CA THR A 16 11.73 40.29 -15.50
C THR A 16 12.11 40.18 -14.01
N PRO A 17 12.17 41.31 -13.27
CA PRO A 17 12.70 41.32 -11.91
C PRO A 17 11.65 40.83 -10.92
N GLN A 18 11.83 39.63 -10.37
CA GLN A 18 11.12 39.23 -9.16
C GLN A 18 11.87 39.75 -7.92
N ASN A 19 11.17 40.63 -7.20
CA ASN A 19 11.30 41.00 -5.79
C ASN A 19 12.57 40.56 -5.05
N ARG A 20 13.46 41.54 -4.88
CA ARG A 20 14.57 41.52 -3.93
C ARG A 20 14.06 41.40 -2.49
N SER A 21 14.50 40.33 -1.83
CA SER A 21 15.04 40.30 -0.47
C SER A 21 14.46 41.29 0.57
N SER A 22 13.63 40.78 1.46
CA SER A 22 13.62 41.23 2.86
C SER A 22 13.87 40.03 3.76
N LEU A 23 15.15 39.71 4.00
CA LEU A 23 15.54 38.99 5.22
C LEU A 23 15.13 39.90 6.40
N LYS A 24 13.98 39.62 7.00
CA LYS A 24 13.71 40.08 8.36
C LYS A 24 14.41 39.12 9.31
N ALA A 25 15.71 39.35 9.50
CA ALA A 25 16.42 38.84 10.67
C ALA A 25 15.84 39.57 11.89
N ASN A 26 14.97 38.89 12.64
CA ASN A 26 14.67 39.33 14.00
C ASN A 26 15.89 39.03 14.85
N LEU A 27 16.77 40.02 15.04
CA LEU A 27 17.67 40.05 16.19
C LEU A 27 16.83 40.30 17.45
N SER A 28 16.54 39.25 18.19
CA SER A 28 16.17 39.34 19.61
C SER A 28 17.46 39.53 20.45
N PRO A 29 17.38 40.22 21.60
CA PRO A 29 18.55 40.82 22.23
C PRO A 29 19.45 39.75 22.84
N LEU A 30 20.72 39.74 22.42
CA LEU A 30 21.82 39.14 23.14
C LEU A 30 21.88 39.77 24.55
N TYR A 31 21.36 39.08 25.55
CA TYR A 31 21.64 39.40 26.95
C TYR A 31 22.91 38.65 27.38
N PHE A 32 24.02 39.39 27.33
CA PHE A 32 25.07 39.41 28.36
C PHE A 32 25.81 38.10 28.67
N ALA A 33 26.71 37.69 27.77
CA ALA A 33 27.82 36.76 28.07
C ALA A 33 29.20 37.42 27.85
N GLY A 34 29.32 38.70 28.22
CA GLY A 34 30.53 39.49 28.01
C GLY A 34 30.68 40.59 29.04
N LEU A 35 30.87 40.23 30.31
CA LEU A 35 31.39 41.11 31.36
C LEU A 35 31.80 40.29 32.59
N LEU A 36 32.84 39.47 32.45
CA LEU A 36 33.64 38.93 33.56
C LEU A 36 35.14 38.89 33.19
N ALA A 37 35.62 39.97 32.55
CA ALA A 37 37.04 40.15 32.22
C ALA A 37 37.60 41.52 32.67
N PHE A 38 36.93 42.21 33.60
CA PHE A 38 37.53 43.31 34.34
C PHE A 38 37.46 43.03 35.83
N GLY A 39 38.63 42.72 36.38
CA GLY A 39 38.86 42.56 37.80
C GLY A 39 38.52 43.84 38.54
N CYS A 40 37.45 43.78 39.33
CA CYS A 40 37.37 44.42 40.64
C CYS A 40 36.22 43.76 41.41
N VAL A 41 36.45 42.52 41.83
CA VAL A 41 35.66 41.90 42.91
C VAL A 41 36.69 41.57 43.97
N SER A 42 36.56 42.16 45.15
CA SER A 42 37.25 41.65 46.33
C SER A 42 36.87 40.18 46.46
N VAL A 43 37.83 39.28 46.30
CA VAL A 43 37.68 37.84 46.56
C VAL A 43 37.13 37.67 47.98
N ALA A 44 35.82 37.46 48.09
CA ALA A 44 35.26 36.86 49.28
C ALA A 44 35.86 35.46 49.34
N ASN A 45 36.67 35.18 50.38
CA ASN A 45 37.20 33.85 50.59
C ASN A 45 36.04 32.86 50.64
N ALA A 46 36.06 31.83 49.77
CA ALA A 46 35.11 30.72 49.85
C ALA A 46 35.17 30.14 51.28
N ALA A 47 34.06 30.25 52.01
CA ALA A 47 34.01 29.87 53.41
C ALA A 47 32.69 29.17 53.72
N ILE A 48 32.79 28.07 54.45
CA ILE A 48 31.65 27.46 55.14
C ILE A 48 31.48 28.23 56.45
N VAL A 49 30.32 28.87 56.63
CA VAL A 49 30.03 29.75 57.76
C VAL A 49 28.74 29.29 58.43
N ALA A 50 28.85 28.71 59.63
CA ALA A 50 27.71 28.32 60.43
C ALA A 50 26.85 29.55 60.80
N ASP A 51 25.52 29.38 60.87
CA ASP A 51 24.63 30.46 61.27
C ASP A 51 24.75 30.74 62.77
N ALA A 52 25.41 31.86 63.11
CA ALA A 52 25.67 32.25 64.49
C ALA A 52 24.39 32.56 65.30
N GLY A 53 23.25 32.78 64.62
CA GLY A 53 21.95 33.05 65.25
C GLY A 53 21.10 31.81 65.53
N GLN A 54 21.56 30.61 65.16
CA GLN A 54 20.80 29.36 65.32
C GLN A 54 21.39 28.47 66.41
N ALA A 55 20.51 27.80 67.17
CA ALA A 55 20.91 26.83 68.20
C ALA A 55 21.61 25.59 67.59
N SER A 56 21.25 25.23 66.36
CA SER A 56 21.79 24.09 65.61
C SER A 56 22.95 24.46 64.69
N ARG A 57 23.98 25.12 65.24
CA ARG A 57 25.21 25.45 64.49
C ARG A 57 26.27 24.34 64.64
N PRO A 58 26.80 23.80 63.54
CA PRO A 58 27.90 22.83 63.63
C PRO A 58 29.21 23.53 64.00
N SER A 59 30.16 22.78 64.56
CA SER A 59 31.54 23.26 64.74
C SER A 59 32.34 23.04 63.46
N ILE A 60 33.12 24.06 63.08
CA ILE A 60 33.91 24.06 61.84
C ILE A 60 35.38 24.18 62.20
N SER A 61 36.20 23.27 61.68
CA SER A 61 37.65 23.27 61.83
C SER A 61 38.33 22.98 60.48
N THR A 62 39.66 22.98 60.45
CA THR A 62 40.44 22.67 59.25
C THR A 62 41.24 21.40 59.48
N GLY A 63 41.15 20.45 58.55
CA GLY A 63 41.90 19.20 58.58
C GLY A 63 43.37 19.37 58.18
N GLN A 64 44.15 18.30 58.38
CA GLN A 64 45.61 18.32 58.14
C GLN A 64 45.97 18.62 56.68
N ASN A 65 45.11 18.22 55.75
CA ASN A 65 45.30 18.39 54.30
C ASN A 65 44.62 19.67 53.76
N GLY A 66 44.14 20.57 54.62
CA GLY A 66 43.52 21.84 54.22
C GLY A 66 42.06 21.74 53.78
N ALA A 67 41.44 20.55 53.87
CA ALA A 67 39.99 20.37 53.75
C ALA A 67 39.27 20.92 54.98
N THR A 68 38.08 21.49 54.81
CA THR A 68 37.24 21.93 55.93
C THR A 68 36.63 20.71 56.62
N ILE A 69 36.62 20.66 57.95
CA ILE A 69 35.91 19.64 58.72
C ILE A 69 34.71 20.31 59.40
N VAL A 70 33.52 19.74 59.17
CA VAL A 70 32.28 20.15 59.82
C VAL A 70 31.88 19.02 60.77
N ASP A 71 32.04 19.25 62.06
CA ASP A 71 31.46 18.39 63.09
C ASP A 71 29.96 18.67 63.14
N ILE A 72 29.21 17.81 62.47
CA ILE A 72 27.76 17.91 62.33
C ILE A 72 27.09 17.87 63.71
N ASN A 73 25.89 18.43 63.81
CA ASN A 73 25.09 18.38 65.04
C ASN A 73 24.65 16.94 65.36
N ALA A 74 24.25 16.72 66.62
CA ALA A 74 23.61 15.48 67.04
C ALA A 74 22.41 15.14 66.13
N ALA A 75 22.25 13.86 65.79
CA ALA A 75 21.07 13.39 65.08
C ALA A 75 19.84 13.44 66.00
N GLY A 76 18.72 13.94 65.48
CA GLY A 76 17.43 13.86 66.17
C GLY A 76 16.87 12.42 66.17
N ASN A 77 15.70 12.22 66.80
CA ASN A 77 15.03 10.90 66.86
C ASN A 77 14.76 10.27 65.48
N GLY A 78 14.64 11.09 64.43
CA GLY A 78 14.49 10.65 63.04
C GLY A 78 15.80 10.32 62.32
N GLY A 79 16.95 10.37 63.01
CA GLY A 79 18.28 10.15 62.43
C GLY A 79 18.81 11.32 61.60
N VAL A 80 18.11 12.46 61.57
CA VAL A 80 18.52 13.67 60.84
C VAL A 80 19.42 14.54 61.70
N SER A 81 20.65 14.80 61.24
CA SER A 81 21.49 15.89 61.71
C SER A 81 21.19 17.15 60.90
N HIS A 82 20.58 18.15 61.52
CA HIS A 82 20.22 19.42 60.88
C HIS A 82 21.25 20.49 61.19
N ASN A 83 21.91 21.00 60.16
CA ASN A 83 23.04 21.93 60.23
C ASN A 83 22.69 23.19 59.44
N ILE A 84 22.68 24.35 60.09
CA ILE A 84 22.26 25.61 59.48
C ILE A 84 23.47 26.53 59.26
N PHE A 85 23.57 27.07 58.05
CA PHE A 85 24.69 27.89 57.58
C PHE A 85 24.23 29.24 57.04
N ASN A 86 25.04 30.29 57.23
CA ASN A 86 24.89 31.56 56.52
C ASN A 86 25.58 31.54 55.15
N GLN A 87 26.56 30.66 54.96
CA GLN A 87 27.18 30.38 53.67
C GLN A 87 27.72 28.95 53.69
N PHE A 88 27.55 28.21 52.59
CA PHE A 88 28.12 26.88 52.43
C PHE A 88 28.83 26.82 51.08
N ASP A 89 30.07 27.29 51.06
CA ASP A 89 30.95 27.25 49.89
C ASP A 89 32.07 26.25 50.11
N VAL A 90 32.21 25.31 49.18
CA VAL A 90 33.23 24.27 49.22
C VAL A 90 34.34 24.68 48.26
N ASN A 91 35.56 24.86 48.78
CA ASN A 91 36.73 25.14 47.96
C ASN A 91 37.29 23.85 47.33
N LYS A 92 38.38 23.96 46.56
CA LYS A 92 39.00 22.82 45.87
C LYS A 92 39.57 21.72 46.78
N ASN A 93 39.88 22.06 48.04
CA ASN A 93 40.35 21.07 49.02
C ASN A 93 39.20 20.22 49.58
N GLY A 94 37.95 20.62 49.34
CA GLY A 94 36.77 19.88 49.77
C GLY A 94 36.38 20.09 51.23
N VAL A 95 35.32 19.38 51.65
CA VAL A 95 34.78 19.40 53.00
C VAL A 95 34.48 17.98 53.50
N VAL A 96 34.72 17.73 54.78
CA VAL A 96 34.37 16.50 55.49
C VAL A 96 33.25 16.81 56.46
N LEU A 97 32.10 16.18 56.26
CA LEU A 97 30.99 16.13 57.21
C LEU A 97 31.29 14.98 58.20
N ASN A 98 31.77 15.32 59.40
CA ASN A 98 32.24 14.34 60.38
C ASN A 98 31.07 13.62 61.05
N ASN A 99 30.68 12.49 60.47
CA ASN A 99 29.66 11.57 60.98
C ASN A 99 30.28 10.37 61.74
N SER A 100 31.48 10.54 62.29
CA SER A 100 32.17 9.47 63.02
C SER A 100 32.02 9.61 64.53
N VAL A 101 31.55 8.56 65.20
CA VAL A 101 31.47 8.50 66.67
C VAL A 101 32.85 8.28 67.31
N ALA A 102 33.71 7.49 66.66
CA ALA A 102 35.01 7.05 67.23
C ALA A 102 36.24 7.62 66.49
N GLY A 103 36.03 8.48 65.50
CA GLY A 103 37.07 8.94 64.57
C GLY A 103 37.11 8.10 63.29
N ALA A 104 37.68 8.64 62.22
CA ALA A 104 37.71 7.98 60.91
C ALA A 104 38.94 8.45 60.11
N ASN A 105 39.33 7.66 59.11
CA ASN A 105 40.31 8.13 58.13
C ASN A 105 39.57 8.70 56.92
N SER A 106 39.58 10.02 56.79
CA SER A 106 38.95 10.75 55.69
C SER A 106 39.89 10.82 54.48
N GLN A 107 39.33 10.67 53.29
CA GLN A 107 40.05 10.83 52.03
C GLN A 107 40.51 12.28 51.82
N LEU A 108 39.73 13.26 52.27
CA LEU A 108 40.02 14.68 52.08
C LEU A 108 40.86 15.28 53.21
N ALA A 109 40.63 14.90 54.48
CA ALA A 109 41.24 15.54 55.65
C ALA A 109 42.28 14.68 56.40
N GLY A 110 42.46 13.41 56.02
CA GLY A 110 43.28 12.45 56.76
C GLY A 110 42.58 11.94 58.02
N ASN A 111 43.34 11.63 59.07
CA ASN A 111 42.76 11.12 60.32
C ASN A 111 41.96 12.23 61.03
N ILE A 112 40.66 12.00 61.23
CA ILE A 112 39.75 12.91 61.94
C ILE A 112 39.34 12.30 63.28
N ALA A 113 39.24 13.15 64.31
CA ALA A 113 38.74 12.75 65.62
C ALA A 113 37.23 12.41 65.56
N GLY A 114 36.74 11.65 66.55
CA GLY A 114 35.31 11.43 66.70
C GLY A 114 34.56 12.73 66.99
N ASN A 115 33.39 12.90 66.37
CA ASN A 115 32.53 14.05 66.58
C ASN A 115 31.82 13.91 67.93
N ALA A 116 32.16 14.79 68.87
CA ALA A 116 31.62 14.79 70.23
C ALA A 116 30.09 14.99 70.29
N ASN A 117 29.49 15.55 69.24
CA ASN A 117 28.03 15.75 69.15
C ASN A 117 27.27 14.45 68.89
N LEU A 118 27.95 13.36 68.50
CA LEU A 118 27.32 12.08 68.08
C LEU A 118 27.26 11.03 69.19
N SER A 119 27.15 11.45 70.46
CA SER A 119 27.01 10.53 71.61
C SER A 119 25.76 9.65 71.52
N GLY A 120 24.73 10.09 70.79
CA GLY A 120 23.51 9.33 70.47
C GLY A 120 23.59 8.44 69.23
N GLY A 121 24.77 8.35 68.58
CA GLY A 121 24.98 7.60 67.34
C GLY A 121 25.15 8.49 66.10
N ALA A 122 25.61 7.89 65.01
CA ALA A 122 25.81 8.57 63.73
C ALA A 122 24.47 8.92 63.06
N ALA A 123 24.44 10.03 62.31
CA ALA A 123 23.28 10.45 61.54
C ALA A 123 23.06 9.54 60.32
N SER A 124 21.79 9.29 59.97
CA SER A 124 21.39 8.66 58.72
C SER A 124 21.19 9.69 57.59
N VAL A 125 20.84 10.93 57.96
CA VAL A 125 20.68 12.07 57.04
C VAL A 125 21.43 13.27 57.61
N ILE A 126 22.29 13.88 56.80
CA ILE A 126 23.00 15.13 57.11
C ILE A 126 22.39 16.23 56.25
N LEU A 127 21.51 17.03 56.85
CA LEU A 127 20.87 18.17 56.21
C LEU A 127 21.71 19.43 56.46
N ASN A 128 22.26 20.00 55.40
CA ASN A 128 22.97 21.27 55.39
C ASN A 128 22.06 22.32 54.74
N GLU A 129 21.41 23.13 55.57
CA GLU A 129 20.49 24.17 55.13
C GLU A 129 21.18 25.54 55.14
N VAL A 130 21.09 26.28 54.05
CA VAL A 130 21.71 27.60 53.90
C VAL A 130 20.64 28.67 53.99
N ASN A 131 20.71 29.49 55.04
CA ASN A 131 19.86 30.64 55.29
C ASN A 131 20.50 31.92 54.76
N SER A 132 20.65 32.00 53.43
CA SER A 132 21.33 33.11 52.76
C SER A 132 20.57 33.56 51.52
N ASN A 133 20.86 34.79 51.09
CA ASN A 133 20.45 35.28 49.76
C ASN A 133 21.48 34.94 48.68
N ASN A 134 22.64 34.40 49.05
CA ASN A 134 23.69 34.01 48.13
C ASN A 134 23.61 32.52 47.80
N ALA A 135 23.88 32.18 46.54
CA ALA A 135 24.01 30.80 46.12
C ALA A 135 25.24 30.14 46.77
N SER A 136 25.16 28.82 46.97
CA SER A 136 26.31 28.00 47.38
C SER A 136 27.23 27.75 46.18
N ILE A 137 28.54 27.91 46.37
CA ILE A 137 29.56 27.64 45.37
C ILE A 137 30.34 26.40 45.79
N LEU A 138 30.18 25.31 45.03
CA LEU A 138 30.76 24.01 45.32
C LEU A 138 31.86 23.70 44.29
N ASN A 139 33.12 23.84 44.69
CA ASN A 139 34.30 23.65 43.83
C ASN A 139 35.18 22.46 44.24
N GLY A 140 34.69 21.57 45.10
CA GLY A 140 35.43 20.40 45.57
C GLY A 140 34.53 19.32 46.17
N MET A 141 35.14 18.21 46.58
CA MET A 141 34.43 17.03 47.08
C MET A 141 33.81 17.27 48.47
N ILE A 142 32.66 16.64 48.72
CA ILE A 142 31.95 16.60 50.00
C ILE A 142 31.99 15.15 50.50
N GLU A 143 32.75 14.90 51.56
CA GLU A 143 32.91 13.56 52.14
C GLU A 143 32.09 13.39 53.41
N VAL A 144 31.43 12.24 53.56
CA VAL A 144 30.93 11.80 54.88
C VAL A 144 32.05 11.06 55.60
N GLY A 145 32.63 11.68 56.62
CA GLY A 145 33.66 11.05 57.46
C GLY A 145 33.02 10.07 58.44
N GLY A 146 33.39 8.79 58.41
CA GLY A 146 32.82 7.76 59.29
C GLY A 146 31.65 7.00 58.65
N GLN A 147 30.54 6.85 59.38
CA GLN A 147 29.41 6.05 58.92
C GLN A 147 28.72 6.72 57.71
N GLN A 148 28.46 5.94 56.65
CA GLN A 148 27.78 6.41 55.45
C GLN A 148 26.40 6.99 55.77
N ALA A 149 26.06 8.14 55.18
CA ALA A 149 24.79 8.83 55.38
C ALA A 149 24.29 9.49 54.08
N GLN A 150 23.01 9.89 54.05
CA GLN A 150 22.50 10.79 53.04
C GLN A 150 23.03 12.20 53.30
N VAL A 151 23.43 12.91 52.26
CA VAL A 151 23.85 14.31 52.32
C VAL A 151 22.87 15.17 51.54
N VAL A 152 22.32 16.20 52.18
CA VAL A 152 21.47 17.19 51.54
C VAL A 152 22.10 18.57 51.68
N ILE A 153 22.28 19.26 50.55
CA ILE A 153 22.62 20.69 50.52
C ILE A 153 21.39 21.45 50.02
N ALA A 154 20.75 22.20 50.92
CA ALA A 154 19.53 22.95 50.64
C ALA A 154 19.80 24.46 50.66
N ASN A 155 19.77 25.10 49.50
CA ASN A 155 19.95 26.55 49.38
C ASN A 155 18.94 27.15 48.38
N PRO A 156 17.85 27.79 48.86
CA PRO A 156 16.86 28.43 48.00
C PRO A 156 17.36 29.59 47.12
N ALA A 157 18.53 30.15 47.39
CA ALA A 157 19.14 31.17 46.53
C ALA A 157 19.76 30.57 45.26
N GLY A 158 20.17 29.30 45.30
CA GLY A 158 20.80 28.58 44.18
C GLY A 158 22.05 27.81 44.61
N ILE A 159 22.53 26.95 43.72
CA ILE A 159 23.75 26.15 43.93
C ILE A 159 24.54 26.12 42.62
N ALA A 160 25.82 26.44 42.66
CA ALA A 160 26.75 26.30 41.53
C ALA A 160 27.78 25.23 41.85
N CYS A 161 28.05 24.34 40.90
CA CYS A 161 29.01 23.26 41.01
C CYS A 161 30.01 23.29 39.85
N SER A 162 31.30 23.37 40.18
CA SER A 162 32.40 23.23 39.24
C SER A 162 33.52 22.42 39.87
N GLY A 163 33.51 21.11 39.65
CA GLY A 163 34.42 20.14 40.28
C GLY A 163 33.90 19.61 41.61
N CYS A 164 32.60 19.81 41.91
CA CYS A 164 32.01 19.25 43.11
C CYS A 164 31.73 17.74 42.97
N GLY A 165 31.59 17.07 44.11
CA GLY A 165 31.25 15.66 44.14
C GLY A 165 31.02 15.15 45.55
N PHE A 166 30.70 13.87 45.67
CA PHE A 166 30.38 13.25 46.96
C PHE A 166 31.19 11.99 47.19
N ILE A 167 31.72 11.83 48.40
CA ILE A 167 32.45 10.65 48.85
C ILE A 167 31.70 10.06 50.03
N ASN A 168 31.51 8.74 50.04
CA ASN A 168 30.86 8.00 51.12
C ASN A 168 29.44 8.51 51.47
N ALA A 169 28.72 9.08 50.50
CA ALA A 169 27.29 9.40 50.65
C ALA A 169 26.43 8.22 50.16
N SER A 170 25.40 7.82 50.90
CA SER A 170 24.42 6.83 50.39
C SER A 170 23.50 7.45 49.34
N ARG A 171 23.18 8.74 49.51
CA ARG A 171 22.41 9.58 48.59
C ARG A 171 22.92 11.01 48.70
N ALA A 172 23.09 11.68 47.56
CA ALA A 172 23.51 13.06 47.48
C ALA A 172 22.39 13.92 46.87
N THR A 173 21.86 14.86 47.63
CA THR A 173 20.76 15.74 47.18
C THR A 173 21.25 17.19 47.16
N LEU A 174 21.24 17.82 46.00
CA LEU A 174 21.36 19.27 45.85
C LEU A 174 19.96 19.83 45.61
N THR A 175 19.50 20.75 46.45
CA THR A 175 18.16 21.31 46.34
C THR A 175 18.12 22.83 46.50
N THR A 176 17.33 23.49 45.67
CA THR A 176 16.92 24.90 45.89
C THR A 176 15.56 24.99 46.56
N GLY A 177 14.99 23.86 46.96
CA GLY A 177 13.84 23.81 47.83
C GLY A 177 14.23 24.13 49.28
N LYS A 178 13.31 24.80 49.98
CA LYS A 178 13.38 24.85 51.44
C LYS A 178 13.07 23.46 51.98
N ALA A 179 13.90 22.95 52.88
CA ALA A 179 13.64 21.67 53.53
C ALA A 179 12.43 21.79 54.45
N GLU A 180 11.51 20.84 54.39
CA GLU A 180 10.33 20.77 55.25
C GLU A 180 10.58 19.72 56.35
N PHE A 181 10.52 20.15 57.60
CA PHE A 181 10.89 19.35 58.76
C PHE A 181 9.74 19.30 59.75
N SER A 182 9.41 18.10 60.24
CA SER A 182 8.39 17.89 61.27
C SER A 182 8.77 16.72 62.18
N GLU A 183 8.59 16.89 63.49
CA GLU A 183 8.84 15.87 64.52
C GLU A 183 10.22 15.19 64.44
N GLY A 184 11.28 15.93 64.08
CA GLY A 184 12.63 15.36 63.98
C GLY A 184 12.94 14.63 62.67
N ASN A 185 12.00 14.63 61.71
CA ASN A 185 12.11 13.95 60.43
C ASN A 185 12.07 14.94 59.25
N LEU A 186 12.88 14.65 58.22
CA LEU A 186 12.81 15.35 56.94
C LEU A 186 11.58 14.85 56.16
N GLN A 187 10.63 15.75 55.90
CA GLN A 187 9.38 15.44 55.21
C GLN A 187 9.52 15.60 53.69
N GLY A 188 10.31 16.59 53.26
CA GLY A 188 10.48 16.88 51.85
C GLY A 188 11.11 18.24 51.58
N TYR A 189 10.86 18.75 50.37
CA TYR A 189 11.42 19.99 49.86
C TYR A 189 10.34 20.80 49.15
N ARG A 190 10.24 22.09 49.50
CA ARG A 190 9.36 23.05 48.83
C ARG A 190 10.17 23.98 47.93
N VAL A 191 10.07 23.76 46.63
CA VAL A 191 10.81 24.45 45.57
C VAL A 191 9.98 25.59 44.99
N GLU A 192 10.43 26.83 45.19
CA GLU A 192 9.76 28.01 44.61
C GLU A 192 10.63 28.83 43.64
N LYS A 193 11.95 28.75 43.79
CA LYS A 193 12.97 29.53 43.06
C LYS A 193 14.33 28.84 43.12
N GLY A 194 15.34 29.50 42.57
CA GLY A 194 16.73 29.04 42.59
C GLY A 194 17.09 28.18 41.38
N THR A 195 18.36 28.22 41.01
CA THR A 195 18.93 27.44 39.91
C THR A 195 20.07 26.58 40.45
N ILE A 196 20.16 25.34 39.98
CA ILE A 196 21.38 24.53 40.10
C ILE A 196 22.17 24.67 38.80
N ILE A 197 23.42 25.06 38.89
CA ILE A 197 24.31 25.23 37.73
C ILE A 197 25.46 24.24 37.86
N ILE A 198 25.63 23.38 36.85
CA ILE A 198 26.78 22.49 36.70
C ILE A 198 27.63 23.02 35.55
N ASN A 199 28.81 23.56 35.85
CA ASN A 199 29.70 24.19 34.88
C ASN A 199 31.18 23.85 35.18
N GLY A 200 32.10 24.44 34.42
CA GLY A 200 33.55 24.28 34.64
C GLY A 200 34.00 22.81 34.63
N GLU A 201 34.55 22.34 35.75
CA GLU A 201 35.06 20.97 35.92
C GLU A 201 33.93 19.91 36.10
N GLY A 202 32.66 20.33 36.11
CA GLY A 202 31.51 19.43 36.17
C GLY A 202 31.15 18.94 37.57
N MET A 203 30.45 17.81 37.65
CA MET A 203 30.02 17.18 38.90
C MET A 203 30.35 15.68 38.89
N ASN A 204 31.04 15.20 39.91
CA ASN A 204 31.33 13.78 40.09
C ASN A 204 30.62 13.20 41.33
N SER A 205 29.48 12.57 41.11
CA SER A 205 28.70 11.88 42.15
C SER A 205 28.65 10.37 41.89
N ALA A 206 29.72 9.81 41.30
CA ALA A 206 29.79 8.39 40.97
C ALA A 206 29.89 7.48 42.20
N ASP A 207 30.39 7.98 43.34
CA ASP A 207 30.50 7.18 44.56
C ASP A 207 29.15 7.05 45.29
N ALA A 208 28.29 8.07 45.19
CA ALA A 208 26.95 8.04 45.76
C ALA A 208 26.02 7.09 45.00
N ASN A 209 25.21 6.29 45.73
CA ASN A 209 24.28 5.35 45.08
C ASN A 209 23.16 6.08 44.33
N TYR A 210 22.71 7.21 44.88
CA TYR A 210 21.67 8.06 44.31
C TYR A 210 22.13 9.52 44.32
N THR A 211 21.84 10.25 43.25
CA THR A 211 22.10 11.67 43.13
C THR A 211 20.83 12.38 42.69
N ASP A 212 20.41 13.40 43.43
CA ASP A 212 19.18 14.12 43.20
C ASP A 212 19.46 15.61 43.01
N LEU A 213 19.00 16.18 41.90
CA LEU A 213 18.98 17.62 41.66
C LEU A 213 17.53 18.10 41.72
N ILE A 214 17.18 18.89 42.73
CA ILE A 214 15.81 19.32 42.99
C ILE A 214 15.79 20.85 42.98
N ALA A 215 15.39 21.47 41.87
CA ALA A 215 15.45 22.93 41.76
C ALA A 215 14.31 23.48 40.93
N ARG A 216 14.14 24.81 40.92
CA ARG A 216 13.23 25.38 39.93
C ARG A 216 13.83 25.25 38.52
N TYR A 217 15.12 25.52 38.39
CA TYR A 217 15.87 25.42 37.14
C TYR A 217 17.18 24.66 37.34
N VAL A 218 17.59 23.91 36.33
CA VAL A 218 18.88 23.19 36.29
C VAL A 218 19.57 23.48 34.97
N ASN A 219 20.79 24.01 35.03
CA ASN A 219 21.62 24.29 33.86
C ASN A 219 22.87 23.42 33.90
N VAL A 220 23.14 22.69 32.82
CA VAL A 220 24.26 21.77 32.70
C VAL A 220 25.09 22.15 31.48
N SER A 221 26.27 22.71 31.73
CA SER A 221 27.24 23.09 30.70
C SER A 221 28.59 22.39 30.82
N ALA A 222 28.67 21.38 31.69
CA ALA A 222 29.79 20.47 31.88
C ALA A 222 29.26 19.06 32.21
N ASP A 223 30.14 18.06 32.29
CA ASP A 223 29.75 16.68 32.60
C ASP A 223 29.24 16.54 34.05
N LEU A 224 28.07 15.91 34.21
CA LEU A 224 27.57 15.36 35.47
C LEU A 224 27.63 13.83 35.40
N ARG A 225 28.31 13.21 36.37
CA ARG A 225 28.41 11.75 36.48
C ARG A 225 27.80 11.24 37.78
N ALA A 226 26.94 10.22 37.72
CA ALA A 226 26.26 9.62 38.87
C ALA A 226 25.98 8.11 38.66
N LYS A 227 25.55 7.39 39.69
CA LYS A 227 25.04 6.01 39.54
C LYS A 227 23.56 5.97 39.16
N ASP A 228 22.69 6.57 39.96
CA ASP A 228 21.28 6.83 39.63
C ASP A 228 21.02 8.31 39.80
N LEU A 229 20.52 8.97 38.75
CA LEU A 229 20.32 10.40 38.71
C LEU A 229 18.83 10.72 38.61
N LYS A 230 18.33 11.51 39.55
CA LYS A 230 16.99 12.10 39.50
C LYS A 230 17.09 13.61 39.41
N VAL A 231 16.47 14.20 38.40
CA VAL A 231 16.39 15.66 38.23
C VAL A 231 14.93 16.08 38.27
N ILE A 232 14.57 16.90 39.24
CA ILE A 232 13.22 17.42 39.43
C ILE A 232 13.27 18.94 39.26
N THR A 233 12.51 19.44 38.30
CA THR A 233 12.49 20.85 37.89
C THR A 233 11.10 21.47 37.99
N GLY A 234 11.05 22.81 38.06
CA GLY A 234 9.83 23.57 38.25
C GLY A 234 9.48 23.83 39.71
N ARG A 235 8.40 24.61 39.92
CA ARG A 235 7.87 24.90 41.26
C ARG A 235 7.08 23.72 41.81
N ASN A 236 7.51 23.17 42.95
CA ASN A 236 7.06 21.87 43.46
C ASN A 236 7.10 21.72 44.97
N THR A 237 6.33 20.77 45.48
CA THR A 237 6.64 20.03 46.70
C THR A 237 7.13 18.63 46.32
N VAL A 238 8.20 18.18 46.96
CA VAL A 238 8.82 16.88 46.73
C VAL A 238 8.96 16.17 48.07
N SER A 239 8.40 14.99 48.25
CA SER A 239 8.58 14.19 49.47
C SER A 239 10.05 13.78 49.67
N ALA A 240 10.47 13.49 50.91
CA ALA A 240 11.86 13.13 51.20
C ALA A 240 12.33 11.84 50.51
N ASP A 241 11.42 10.89 50.28
CA ASP A 241 11.66 9.65 49.52
C ASP A 241 11.58 9.86 48.00
N LEU A 242 11.21 11.08 47.56
CA LEU A 242 11.05 11.51 46.17
C LEU A 242 9.93 10.78 45.40
N ASN A 243 9.05 10.04 46.08
CA ASN A 243 7.97 9.32 45.41
C ASN A 243 6.80 10.23 45.06
N ASP A 244 6.56 11.28 45.85
CA ASP A 244 5.50 12.24 45.64
C ASP A 244 6.07 13.58 45.18
N VAL A 245 5.78 13.93 43.92
CA VAL A 245 6.18 15.20 43.31
C VAL A 245 4.93 15.93 42.85
N THR A 246 4.59 17.03 43.51
CA THR A 246 3.36 17.80 43.22
C THR A 246 3.71 19.22 42.80
N ALA A 247 3.15 19.65 41.66
CA ALA A 247 3.32 21.00 41.15
C ALA A 247 2.69 22.05 42.08
N LEU A 248 3.39 23.15 42.33
CA LEU A 248 2.82 24.33 42.97
C LEU A 248 2.08 25.20 41.94
N LYS A 249 1.04 25.91 42.39
CA LYS A 249 0.26 26.82 41.53
C LYS A 249 1.15 27.89 40.89
N MET A 250 1.05 28.09 39.58
CA MET A 250 1.81 29.11 38.85
C MET A 250 1.61 30.52 39.41
N THR A 251 2.69 31.28 39.49
CA THR A 251 2.68 32.72 39.82
C THR A 251 3.49 33.46 38.76
N GLY A 252 2.80 34.09 37.78
CA GLY A 252 3.43 34.87 36.69
C GLY A 252 3.94 34.06 35.48
N SER A 253 4.58 34.75 34.53
CA SER A 253 5.20 34.17 33.30
C SER A 253 6.64 33.74 33.58
N GLY A 254 6.84 32.53 34.11
CA GLY A 254 8.17 31.96 34.35
C GLY A 254 8.91 31.51 33.07
N ALA A 255 10.20 31.21 33.20
CA ALA A 255 11.01 30.67 32.10
C ALA A 255 10.47 29.30 31.63
N LYS A 256 10.48 29.06 30.31
CA LYS A 256 9.89 27.86 29.67
C LYS A 256 10.79 26.62 29.71
N ILE A 257 11.97 26.68 30.32
CA ILE A 257 12.95 25.59 30.34
C ILE A 257 13.32 25.32 31.79
N GLY A 258 13.05 24.10 32.26
CA GLY A 258 13.35 23.63 33.61
C GLY A 258 14.73 23.00 33.70
N LEU A 259 15.10 22.26 32.65
CA LEU A 259 16.42 21.66 32.48
C LEU A 259 17.01 22.09 31.13
N ASP A 260 18.22 22.63 31.17
CA ASP A 260 18.96 23.07 29.99
C ASP A 260 20.35 22.42 29.95
N VAL A 261 20.56 21.51 29.00
CA VAL A 261 21.85 20.84 28.78
C VAL A 261 22.48 21.38 27.51
N SER A 262 23.59 22.10 27.66
CA SER A 262 24.30 22.67 26.51
C SER A 262 25.10 21.61 25.74
N ALA A 263 25.53 21.94 24.52
CA ALA A 263 26.40 21.06 23.71
C ALA A 263 27.78 20.76 24.34
N LEU A 264 28.21 21.55 25.33
CA LEU A 264 29.46 21.33 26.07
C LEU A 264 29.26 20.47 27.33
N GLY A 265 27.99 20.20 27.71
CA GLY A 265 27.65 19.43 28.89
C GLY A 265 27.03 18.07 28.58
N GLY A 266 26.88 17.27 29.63
CA GLY A 266 26.18 16.00 29.54
C GLY A 266 25.85 15.43 30.91
N MET A 267 24.85 14.58 30.98
CA MET A 267 24.50 13.83 32.19
C MET A 267 24.66 12.34 31.91
N TYR A 268 25.48 11.69 32.72
CA TYR A 268 25.85 10.28 32.55
C TYR A 268 25.59 9.54 33.86
N ALA A 269 24.64 8.60 33.83
CA ALA A 269 24.34 7.76 34.97
C ALA A 269 23.94 6.36 34.55
N GLY A 270 23.88 5.40 35.46
CA GLY A 270 23.31 4.08 35.19
C GLY A 270 21.83 4.17 34.81
N LYS A 271 21.07 4.99 35.56
CA LYS A 271 19.67 5.35 35.33
C LYS A 271 19.51 6.86 35.42
N ILE A 272 18.64 7.43 34.58
CA ILE A 272 18.29 8.86 34.64
C ILE A 272 16.77 8.99 34.67
N THR A 273 16.25 9.75 35.64
CA THR A 273 14.84 10.12 35.76
C THR A 273 14.71 11.64 35.78
N LEU A 274 13.99 12.20 34.81
CA LEU A 274 13.74 13.63 34.68
C LEU A 274 12.26 13.91 34.91
N ILE A 275 11.95 14.84 35.80
CA ILE A 275 10.58 15.25 36.09
C ILE A 275 10.53 16.78 36.00
N SER A 276 9.70 17.31 35.10
CA SER A 276 9.35 18.73 35.04
C SER A 276 7.86 18.86 35.25
N THR A 277 7.45 19.64 36.24
CA THR A 277 6.07 19.68 36.72
C THR A 277 5.38 21.02 36.53
N GLU A 278 6.15 22.11 36.46
CA GLU A 278 5.62 23.45 36.25
C GLU A 278 5.08 23.51 34.81
N ASN A 279 3.81 23.90 34.66
CA ASN A 279 3.13 23.87 33.37
C ASN A 279 3.88 24.71 32.31
N GLY A 280 4.14 24.13 31.14
CA GLY A 280 4.93 24.75 30.07
C GLY A 280 6.44 24.82 30.32
N VAL A 281 6.96 24.25 31.41
CA VAL A 281 8.39 24.16 31.69
C VAL A 281 8.94 22.88 31.08
N GLY A 282 9.73 23.04 30.03
CA GLY A 282 10.28 21.96 29.21
C GLY A 282 11.70 21.55 29.57
N VAL A 283 12.26 20.70 28.71
CA VAL A 283 13.66 20.28 28.73
C VAL A 283 14.31 20.64 27.40
N ARG A 284 15.47 21.28 27.45
CA ARG A 284 16.32 21.48 26.27
C ARG A 284 17.59 20.66 26.43
N ASN A 285 17.89 19.84 25.44
CA ASN A 285 19.10 19.04 25.37
C ASN A 285 19.80 19.25 24.03
N SER A 286 20.96 19.91 24.07
CA SER A 286 21.92 19.99 22.98
C SER A 286 23.19 19.17 23.26
N GLY A 287 23.31 18.58 24.46
CA GLY A 287 24.41 17.71 24.87
C GLY A 287 24.02 16.23 24.85
N THR A 288 24.52 15.46 25.82
CA THR A 288 24.19 14.03 25.98
C THR A 288 23.47 13.74 27.30
N LEU A 289 22.34 13.04 27.22
CA LEU A 289 21.67 12.38 28.34
C LEU A 289 21.84 10.87 28.21
N GLY A 290 22.75 10.27 28.97
CA GLY A 290 23.17 8.88 28.82
C GLY A 290 22.92 8.00 30.06
N ALA A 291 21.91 7.12 29.98
CA ALA A 291 21.66 6.05 30.94
C ALA A 291 22.44 4.77 30.53
N SER A 292 23.53 4.45 31.22
CA SER A 292 24.52 3.45 30.79
C SER A 292 24.19 2.01 31.17
N THR A 293 23.31 1.77 32.13
CA THR A 293 22.96 0.40 32.59
C THR A 293 21.45 0.12 32.60
N SER A 294 20.62 1.15 32.58
CA SER A 294 19.17 1.06 32.76
C SER A 294 18.42 2.03 31.82
N ASP A 295 17.26 2.51 32.28
CA ASP A 295 16.34 3.35 31.53
C ASP A 295 16.66 4.85 31.66
N LEU A 296 16.27 5.61 30.64
CA LEU A 296 16.11 7.06 30.67
C LEU A 296 14.60 7.36 30.68
N VAL A 297 14.12 7.95 31.77
CA VAL A 297 12.69 8.27 31.96
C VAL A 297 12.52 9.78 32.03
N MET A 298 11.59 10.34 31.26
CA MET A 298 11.26 11.75 31.26
C MET A 298 9.75 11.95 31.37
N ASP A 299 9.29 12.63 32.42
CA ASP A 299 7.92 13.14 32.54
C ASP A 299 7.98 14.68 32.54
N ILE A 300 7.60 15.29 31.42
CA ILE A 300 7.85 16.70 31.13
C ILE A 300 6.52 17.43 30.95
N ASN A 301 6.20 18.35 31.83
CA ASN A 301 5.01 19.20 31.69
C ASN A 301 5.24 20.40 30.74
N GLY A 302 5.88 20.18 29.59
CA GLY A 302 6.28 21.20 28.64
C GLY A 302 7.00 20.61 27.42
N VAL A 303 7.68 21.44 26.63
CA VAL A 303 8.37 20.99 25.40
C VAL A 303 9.63 20.18 25.71
N LEU A 304 9.88 19.10 24.95
CA LEU A 304 11.22 18.50 24.87
C LEU A 304 11.88 18.95 23.56
N ASP A 305 12.99 19.68 23.66
CA ASP A 305 13.83 20.05 22.53
C ASP A 305 15.16 19.28 22.60
N ASN A 306 15.30 18.26 21.76
CA ASN A 306 16.51 17.46 21.55
C ASN A 306 17.22 17.83 20.25
N THR A 307 17.14 19.09 19.82
CA THR A 307 17.81 19.55 18.59
C THR A 307 19.32 19.39 18.70
N ALA A 308 19.91 18.61 17.79
CA ALA A 308 21.32 18.21 17.77
C ALA A 308 21.83 17.50 19.05
N GLY A 309 20.94 17.18 19.99
CA GLY A 309 21.25 16.49 21.23
C GLY A 309 21.20 14.97 21.10
N THR A 310 21.75 14.28 22.09
CA THR A 310 21.72 12.81 22.20
C THR A 310 20.98 12.36 23.46
N LEU A 311 19.97 11.52 23.27
CA LEU A 311 19.33 10.73 24.32
C LEU A 311 19.76 9.27 24.14
N LYS A 312 20.36 8.67 25.17
CA LYS A 312 20.86 7.30 25.11
C LYS A 312 20.49 6.51 26.35
N ALA A 313 20.01 5.27 26.17
CA ALA A 313 19.76 4.34 27.27
C ALA A 313 20.21 2.92 26.93
N ALA A 314 20.74 2.18 27.91
CA ALA A 314 21.06 0.76 27.75
C ALA A 314 19.80 -0.10 27.57
N ARG A 315 18.71 0.26 28.24
CA ARG A 315 17.41 -0.43 28.15
C ARG A 315 16.40 0.43 27.40
N ASN A 316 15.55 1.17 28.11
CA ASN A 316 14.44 1.91 27.49
C ASN A 316 14.63 3.42 27.58
N ILE A 317 14.13 4.14 26.58
CA ILE A 317 13.86 5.57 26.66
C ILE A 317 12.35 5.74 26.74
N ASN A 318 11.86 6.33 27.82
CA ASN A 318 10.44 6.63 28.01
C ASN A 318 10.27 8.15 28.14
N ILE A 319 9.67 8.76 27.13
CA ILE A 319 9.41 10.20 27.07
C ILE A 319 7.90 10.40 27.14
N LYS A 320 7.45 11.10 28.17
CA LYS A 320 6.07 11.58 28.31
C LYS A 320 6.11 13.09 28.40
N THR A 321 5.32 13.76 27.57
CA THR A 321 5.23 15.21 27.56
C THR A 321 3.81 15.70 27.36
N THR A 322 3.48 16.84 27.95
CA THR A 322 2.20 17.53 27.74
C THR A 322 2.21 18.49 26.54
N ASP A 323 3.39 18.69 25.92
CA ASP A 323 3.62 19.51 24.74
C ASP A 323 4.46 18.78 23.67
N SER A 324 5.00 19.51 22.69
CA SER A 324 5.74 18.95 21.55
C SER A 324 7.09 18.34 21.92
N VAL A 325 7.52 17.35 21.12
CA VAL A 325 8.90 16.82 21.10
C VAL A 325 9.57 17.23 19.79
N THR A 326 10.77 17.80 19.86
CA THR A 326 11.61 18.10 18.70
C THR A 326 12.90 17.30 18.77
N ASN A 327 13.19 16.53 17.72
CA ASN A 327 14.40 15.74 17.52
C ASN A 327 15.02 16.09 16.17
N THR A 328 15.28 17.38 15.93
CA THR A 328 15.87 17.85 14.67
C THR A 328 17.37 17.63 14.70
N LEU A 329 17.93 16.87 13.75
CA LEU A 329 19.34 16.45 13.76
C LEU A 329 19.78 15.70 15.04
N GLY A 330 18.83 15.39 15.92
CA GLY A 330 19.08 14.75 17.22
C GLY A 330 19.10 13.23 17.11
N GLN A 331 19.62 12.60 18.16
CA GLN A 331 19.74 11.15 18.29
C GLN A 331 18.96 10.65 19.51
N ILE A 332 18.13 9.63 19.33
CA ILE A 332 17.41 8.93 20.40
C ILE A 332 17.68 7.43 20.24
N ASN A 333 18.56 6.89 21.07
CA ASN A 333 19.10 5.54 20.92
C ASN A 333 18.89 4.70 22.18
N SER A 334 18.25 3.53 22.05
CA SER A 334 18.03 2.62 23.19
C SER A 334 18.44 1.18 22.86
N GLY A 335 18.82 0.40 23.87
CA GLY A 335 19.11 -1.02 23.67
C GLY A 335 17.88 -1.94 23.64
N SER A 336 16.73 -1.52 24.18
CA SER A 336 15.52 -2.34 24.31
C SER A 336 14.22 -1.69 23.85
N GLY A 337 14.05 -0.38 23.91
CA GLY A 337 12.79 0.23 23.48
C GLY A 337 12.74 1.74 23.60
N ILE A 338 11.95 2.36 22.72
CA ILE A 338 11.67 3.80 22.75
C ILE A 338 10.17 3.98 22.84
N THR A 339 9.70 4.70 23.86
CA THR A 339 8.31 5.11 23.99
C THR A 339 8.25 6.63 24.04
N ILE A 340 7.46 7.23 23.16
CA ILE A 340 7.21 8.68 23.11
C ILE A 340 5.71 8.92 23.18
N ASP A 341 5.24 9.59 24.23
CA ASP A 341 3.88 10.09 24.35
C ASP A 341 3.91 11.62 24.44
N THR A 342 3.33 12.29 23.45
CA THR A 342 3.22 13.76 23.40
C THR A 342 1.85 14.27 23.80
N ASN A 343 0.97 13.41 24.33
CA ASN A 343 -0.41 13.75 24.67
C ASN A 343 -1.14 14.44 23.51
N LYS A 344 -1.05 13.85 22.31
CA LYS A 344 -1.64 14.34 21.05
C LYS A 344 -1.04 15.65 20.52
N LYS A 345 0.19 15.98 20.90
CA LYS A 345 0.93 17.16 20.39
C LYS A 345 1.89 16.77 19.27
N LEU A 346 2.61 17.76 18.73
CA LEU A 346 3.51 17.57 17.61
C LEU A 346 4.75 16.77 18.03
N PHE A 347 5.08 15.73 17.29
CA PHE A 347 6.40 15.11 17.32
C PHE A 347 7.16 15.40 16.02
N THR A 348 8.34 16.02 16.12
CA THR A 348 9.21 16.33 14.99
C THR A 348 10.49 15.51 15.07
N ASN A 349 10.76 14.70 14.05
CA ASN A 349 11.99 13.93 13.86
C ASN A 349 12.65 14.30 12.51
N THR A 350 12.84 15.59 12.24
CA THR A 350 13.36 16.03 10.94
C THR A 350 14.87 15.90 10.86
N SER A 351 15.38 15.08 9.93
CA SER A 351 16.80 14.71 9.89
C SER A 351 17.34 14.13 11.21
N GLY A 352 16.45 13.73 12.10
CA GLY A 352 16.77 13.07 13.37
C GLY A 352 16.76 11.55 13.22
N ASN A 353 17.29 10.89 14.24
CA ASN A 353 17.37 9.44 14.30
C ASN A 353 16.75 8.91 15.59
N LEU A 354 15.85 7.94 15.46
CA LEU A 354 15.38 7.07 16.52
C LEU A 354 15.82 5.64 16.18
N ALA A 355 16.64 5.01 17.04
CA ALA A 355 17.09 3.64 16.81
C ALA A 355 17.04 2.78 18.07
N THR A 356 16.54 1.55 17.93
CA THR A 356 16.51 0.55 19.00
C THR A 356 16.56 -0.87 18.47
N ASN A 357 17.14 -1.80 19.25
CA ASN A 357 17.06 -3.23 18.94
C ASN A 357 15.67 -3.82 19.28
N GLY A 358 14.88 -3.15 20.11
CA GLY A 358 13.53 -3.58 20.43
C GLY A 358 12.47 -2.83 19.62
N SER A 359 11.44 -2.32 20.30
CA SER A 359 10.30 -1.66 19.65
C SER A 359 10.31 -0.14 19.85
N VAL A 360 9.79 0.58 18.86
CA VAL A 360 9.46 2.01 18.95
C VAL A 360 7.94 2.16 19.05
N ASN A 361 7.47 2.85 20.09
CA ASN A 361 6.05 3.18 20.30
C ASN A 361 5.89 4.70 20.36
N ILE A 362 5.14 5.28 19.44
CA ILE A 362 4.90 6.72 19.36
C ILE A 362 3.40 6.99 19.42
N ASN A 363 2.97 7.66 20.50
CA ASN A 363 1.62 8.22 20.64
C ASN A 363 1.71 9.74 20.50
N SER A 364 1.18 10.28 19.41
CA SER A 364 1.30 11.70 19.09
C SER A 364 0.04 12.29 18.47
N GLY A 365 0.05 13.60 18.27
CA GLY A 365 -0.84 14.28 17.35
C GLY A 365 -0.23 14.19 15.96
N GLN A 366 0.15 15.32 15.38
CA GLN A 366 0.92 15.31 14.14
C GLN A 366 2.33 14.75 14.38
N MET A 367 2.82 13.94 13.44
CA MET A 367 4.20 13.45 13.43
C MET A 367 4.88 13.87 12.12
N ASN A 368 6.06 14.48 12.22
CA ASN A 368 6.88 14.88 11.09
C ASN A 368 8.22 14.14 11.10
N ASN A 369 8.38 13.15 10.22
CA ASN A 369 9.59 12.38 10.00
C ASN A 369 10.30 12.76 8.68
N THR A 370 10.27 14.04 8.28
CA THR A 370 10.90 14.47 7.02
C THR A 370 12.42 14.33 7.08
N ASN A 371 12.99 13.55 6.16
CA ASN A 371 14.40 13.12 6.13
C ASN A 371 14.87 12.46 7.44
N GLY A 372 13.93 12.03 8.30
CA GLY A 372 14.23 11.39 9.58
C GLY A 372 14.27 9.88 9.47
N MET A 373 15.00 9.24 10.37
CA MET A 373 15.02 7.78 10.51
C MET A 373 14.30 7.37 11.79
N VAL A 374 13.40 6.39 11.65
CA VAL A 374 12.82 5.63 12.77
C VAL A 374 13.11 4.15 12.52
N GLN A 375 13.95 3.54 13.33
CA GLN A 375 14.41 2.17 13.15
C GLN A 375 14.21 1.34 14.42
N ALA A 376 13.53 0.20 14.27
CA ALA A 376 13.32 -0.78 15.33
C ALA A 376 13.76 -2.18 14.88
N GLY A 377 14.48 -2.90 15.75
CA GLY A 377 14.78 -4.32 15.52
C GLY A 377 13.54 -5.22 15.63
N LEU A 378 12.55 -4.82 16.43
CA LEU A 378 11.26 -5.50 16.54
C LEU A 378 10.18 -4.68 15.83
N LEU A 379 9.28 -4.01 16.56
CA LEU A 379 8.09 -3.35 16.00
C LEU A 379 8.23 -1.83 15.95
N VAL A 380 7.61 -1.20 14.96
CA VAL A 380 7.30 0.25 15.00
C VAL A 380 5.80 0.43 15.09
N ASN A 381 5.34 1.05 16.18
CA ASN A 381 3.93 1.38 16.41
C ASN A 381 3.78 2.91 16.48
N VAL A 382 2.93 3.47 15.63
CA VAL A 382 2.64 4.92 15.60
C VAL A 382 1.13 5.14 15.61
N ASP A 383 0.63 5.89 16.60
CA ASP A 383 -0.72 6.45 16.61
C ASP A 383 -0.63 7.97 16.62
N THR A 384 -1.19 8.61 15.60
CA THR A 384 -1.27 10.08 15.47
C THR A 384 -2.64 10.63 15.91
N ASN A 385 -3.49 9.79 16.50
CA ASN A 385 -4.82 10.15 16.99
C ASN A 385 -5.70 10.81 15.91
N GLY A 386 -5.59 10.34 14.67
CA GLY A 386 -6.33 10.89 13.54
C GLY A 386 -5.71 12.13 12.89
N GLN A 387 -4.46 12.47 13.24
CA GLN A 387 -3.70 13.55 12.61
C GLN A 387 -2.75 13.04 11.52
N THR A 388 -1.94 13.94 10.96
CA THR A 388 -1.02 13.62 9.86
C THR A 388 0.27 12.98 10.36
N LEU A 389 0.68 11.86 9.75
CA LEU A 389 2.04 11.37 9.73
C LEU A 389 2.69 11.77 8.40
N THR A 390 3.69 12.64 8.45
CA THR A 390 4.54 13.00 7.30
C THR A 390 5.81 12.17 7.36
N ASN A 391 5.98 11.22 6.45
CA ASN A 391 7.18 10.42 6.26
C ASN A 391 7.71 10.67 4.86
N THR A 392 8.58 11.66 4.69
CA THR A 392 9.08 12.06 3.37
C THR A 392 10.60 12.12 3.39
N GLY A 393 11.21 11.96 2.21
CA GLY A 393 12.66 11.87 2.08
C GLY A 393 13.16 10.44 2.18
N ARG A 394 14.16 10.12 1.36
CA ARG A 394 14.84 8.82 1.30
C ARG A 394 16.36 8.93 1.37
N ASP A 395 16.87 10.15 1.51
CA ASP A 395 18.31 10.39 1.57
C ASP A 395 18.87 9.86 2.89
N ARG A 396 20.11 9.33 2.84
CA ARG A 396 20.88 8.92 4.03
C ARG A 396 20.18 7.89 4.94
N GLY A 397 19.31 7.03 4.39
CA GLY A 397 18.57 6.03 5.17
C GLY A 397 17.37 6.61 5.91
N ALA A 398 16.84 7.76 5.49
CA ALA A 398 15.57 8.28 5.98
C ALA A 398 14.39 7.35 5.66
N GLY A 399 13.46 7.25 6.60
CA GLY A 399 12.29 6.39 6.50
C GLY A 399 11.92 5.74 7.83
N ILE A 400 10.95 4.83 7.77
CA ILE A 400 10.51 4.00 8.89
C ILE A 400 10.88 2.55 8.61
N TYR A 401 11.63 1.94 9.52
CA TYR A 401 12.22 0.61 9.38
C TYR A 401 11.86 -0.27 10.58
N SER A 402 11.46 -1.51 10.31
CA SER A 402 11.13 -2.48 11.35
C SER A 402 11.63 -3.88 11.00
N GLY A 403 12.14 -4.62 11.98
CA GLY A 403 12.55 -6.01 11.80
C GLY A 403 11.41 -7.04 11.87
N LEU A 404 10.30 -6.75 12.56
CA LEU A 404 9.20 -7.73 12.75
C LEU A 404 7.81 -7.25 12.33
N GLY A 405 7.58 -5.95 12.13
CA GLY A 405 6.26 -5.45 11.76
C GLY A 405 6.01 -3.98 12.10
N ILE A 406 5.13 -3.36 11.32
CA ILE A 406 4.73 -1.96 11.51
C ILE A 406 3.24 -1.89 11.78
N THR A 407 2.84 -1.09 12.78
CA THR A 407 1.46 -0.66 12.97
C THR A 407 1.38 0.86 12.89
N LEU A 408 0.75 1.40 11.83
CA LEU A 408 0.49 2.84 11.70
C LEU A 408 -1.01 3.11 11.80
N LYS A 409 -1.41 4.04 12.67
CA LYS A 409 -2.78 4.53 12.78
C LYS A 409 -2.80 6.05 12.66
N THR A 410 -3.36 6.55 11.56
CA THR A 410 -3.24 7.96 11.18
C THR A 410 -4.51 8.55 10.57
N GLY A 411 -4.65 9.86 10.59
CA GLY A 411 -5.65 10.57 9.79
C GLY A 411 -5.19 10.72 8.36
N GLN A 412 -3.98 11.20 8.14
CA GLN A 412 -3.36 11.23 6.82
C GLN A 412 -1.96 10.62 6.93
N LEU A 413 -1.64 9.71 6.01
CA LEU A 413 -0.29 9.20 5.82
C LEU A 413 0.29 9.82 4.54
N ASN A 414 1.19 10.78 4.70
CA ASN A 414 1.96 11.34 3.61
C ASN A 414 3.32 10.62 3.54
N ASN A 415 3.43 9.65 2.64
CA ASN A 415 4.64 8.92 2.29
C ASN A 415 5.22 9.37 0.93
N ASN A 416 4.92 10.60 0.48
CA ASN A 416 5.41 11.09 -0.81
C ASN A 416 6.94 11.18 -0.82
N ASN A 417 7.59 10.49 -1.77
CA ASN A 417 9.04 10.30 -1.79
C ASN A 417 9.61 9.82 -0.44
N GLY A 418 8.84 9.06 0.33
CA GLY A 418 9.24 8.45 1.60
C GLY A 418 9.48 6.95 1.46
N LEU A 419 10.03 6.35 2.51
CA LEU A 419 10.22 4.91 2.62
C LEU A 419 9.64 4.40 3.94
N ILE A 420 8.81 3.36 3.83
CA ILE A 420 8.32 2.55 4.95
C ILE A 420 8.65 1.11 4.60
N THR A 421 9.49 0.46 5.38
CA THR A 421 9.92 -0.92 5.11
C THR A 421 9.96 -1.77 6.35
N THR A 422 9.62 -3.04 6.20
CA THR A 422 9.57 -3.99 7.31
C THR A 422 9.83 -5.41 6.85
N SER A 423 10.45 -6.22 7.72
CA SER A 423 10.66 -7.64 7.47
C SER A 423 9.53 -8.54 7.94
N GLY A 424 8.48 -8.03 8.56
CA GLY A 424 7.35 -8.83 9.02
C GLY A 424 5.98 -8.25 8.67
N LYS A 425 4.96 -8.72 9.38
CA LYS A 425 3.56 -8.36 9.10
C LYS A 425 3.33 -6.89 9.44
N SER A 426 2.71 -6.16 8.53
CA SER A 426 2.35 -4.76 8.75
C SER A 426 0.86 -4.48 8.62
N THR A 427 0.42 -3.52 9.41
CA THR A 427 -0.95 -2.99 9.43
C THR A 427 -0.89 -1.48 9.34
N ILE A 428 -1.47 -0.91 8.30
CA ILE A 428 -1.55 0.54 8.09
C ILE A 428 -3.02 0.94 8.00
N THR A 429 -3.47 1.72 8.97
CA THR A 429 -4.80 2.32 8.99
C THR A 429 -4.65 3.84 8.84
N SER A 430 -5.24 4.40 7.79
CA SER A 430 -5.20 5.84 7.51
C SER A 430 -6.54 6.39 7.04
N GLY A 431 -6.79 7.68 7.24
CA GLY A 431 -7.92 8.37 6.62
C GLY A 431 -7.67 8.71 5.15
N ALA A 432 -6.44 9.07 4.78
CA ALA A 432 -6.00 9.18 3.39
C ALA A 432 -4.52 8.78 3.30
N LEU A 433 -4.11 8.29 2.13
CA LEU A 433 -2.75 7.86 1.85
C LEU A 433 -2.21 8.53 0.58
N ASP A 434 -1.13 9.28 0.72
CA ASP A 434 -0.32 9.78 -0.39
C ASP A 434 1.01 9.02 -0.40
N ASN A 435 1.17 8.08 -1.33
CA ASN A 435 2.40 7.31 -1.57
C ASN A 435 3.05 7.70 -2.91
N ARG A 436 2.81 8.92 -3.43
CA ARG A 436 3.40 9.33 -4.71
C ARG A 436 4.92 9.28 -4.66
N ASN A 437 5.57 8.67 -5.64
CA ASN A 437 7.03 8.46 -5.66
C ASN A 437 7.61 7.78 -4.39
N GLY A 438 6.76 7.28 -3.49
CA GLY A 438 7.10 6.68 -2.21
C GLY A 438 7.15 5.17 -2.31
N GLN A 439 7.65 4.56 -1.25
CA GLN A 439 7.81 3.11 -1.15
C GLN A 439 7.23 2.60 0.17
N ILE A 440 6.33 1.61 0.08
CA ILE A 440 5.82 0.86 1.23
C ILE A 440 6.07 -0.63 0.98
N TYR A 441 6.92 -1.23 1.79
CA TYR A 441 7.46 -2.56 1.56
C TYR A 441 7.31 -3.46 2.78
N ALA A 442 6.83 -4.69 2.56
CA ALA A 442 6.91 -5.78 3.51
C ALA A 442 7.70 -6.94 2.91
N PHE A 443 9.00 -7.03 3.21
CA PHE A 443 9.92 -8.05 2.67
C PHE A 443 10.96 -8.46 3.70
N GLY A 444 11.26 -9.74 3.78
CA GLY A 444 12.33 -10.29 4.61
C GLY A 444 11.94 -11.55 5.39
N SER A 445 10.66 -11.96 5.38
CA SER A 445 10.22 -13.19 6.03
C SER A 445 8.97 -13.81 5.36
N SER A 446 8.63 -15.03 5.77
CA SER A 446 7.37 -15.69 5.40
C SER A 446 6.12 -15.02 5.99
N LEU A 447 6.31 -14.10 6.95
CA LEU A 447 5.23 -13.36 7.62
C LEU A 447 5.00 -11.96 7.05
N SER A 448 5.73 -11.57 6.00
CA SER A 448 5.71 -10.22 5.40
C SER A 448 4.45 -9.93 4.58
N ASP A 449 3.31 -9.91 5.27
CA ASP A 449 2.04 -9.39 4.77
C ASP A 449 1.96 -7.88 4.95
N LEU A 450 1.32 -7.21 4.00
CA LEU A 450 0.94 -5.81 4.11
C LEU A 450 -0.59 -5.69 4.15
N ASN A 451 -1.13 -5.29 5.28
CA ASN A 451 -2.58 -5.09 5.49
C ASN A 451 -2.86 -3.60 5.61
N MET A 452 -3.72 -3.07 4.76
CA MET A 452 -3.95 -1.64 4.63
C MET A 452 -5.44 -1.33 4.60
N THR A 453 -5.87 -0.39 5.43
CA THR A 453 -7.23 0.16 5.46
C THR A 453 -7.15 1.68 5.31
N VAL A 454 -7.69 2.21 4.23
CA VAL A 454 -7.69 3.65 3.92
C VAL A 454 -9.12 4.16 3.81
N SER A 455 -9.63 4.92 4.78
CA SER A 455 -11.04 5.36 4.79
C SER A 455 -11.36 6.51 3.82
N GLY A 456 -10.40 6.91 2.99
CA GLY A 456 -10.51 7.98 2.00
C GLY A 456 -9.64 7.69 0.78
N THR A 457 -9.09 8.72 0.15
CA THR A 457 -8.34 8.56 -1.10
C THR A 457 -6.97 7.90 -0.89
N LEU A 458 -6.57 7.08 -1.86
CA LEU A 458 -5.22 6.52 -1.96
C LEU A 458 -4.58 6.95 -3.28
N ASP A 459 -3.48 7.68 -3.21
CA ASP A 459 -2.68 8.08 -4.37
C ASP A 459 -1.32 7.38 -4.35
N ASN A 460 -1.10 6.48 -5.31
CA ASN A 460 0.14 5.72 -5.50
C ASN A 460 0.82 6.07 -6.85
N ARG A 461 0.55 7.25 -7.42
CA ARG A 461 1.14 7.62 -8.72
C ARG A 461 2.67 7.68 -8.64
N GLY A 462 3.33 6.94 -9.52
CA GLY A 462 4.79 6.77 -9.52
C GLY A 462 5.37 6.15 -8.23
N GLY A 463 4.52 5.71 -7.31
CA GLY A 463 4.91 5.05 -6.06
C GLY A 463 4.86 3.53 -6.18
N GLU A 464 5.42 2.86 -5.18
CA GLU A 464 5.38 1.40 -5.08
C GLU A 464 4.86 0.95 -3.72
N MET A 465 3.92 0.01 -3.74
CA MET A 465 3.50 -0.76 -2.56
C MET A 465 3.69 -2.23 -2.85
N ALA A 466 4.48 -2.93 -2.04
CA ALA A 466 4.73 -4.34 -2.30
C ALA A 466 4.89 -5.18 -1.03
N ALA A 467 4.45 -6.43 -1.12
CA ALA A 467 4.57 -7.44 -0.07
C ALA A 467 5.17 -8.73 -0.62
N GLN A 468 6.08 -9.35 0.13
CA GLN A 468 6.66 -10.64 -0.23
C GLN A 468 5.61 -11.76 -0.24
N ARG A 469 4.60 -11.70 0.65
CA ARG A 469 3.51 -12.67 0.69
C ARG A 469 2.20 -12.06 0.24
N ASN A 470 1.34 -11.63 1.17
CA ASN A 470 0.02 -11.12 0.81
C ASN A 470 -0.05 -9.60 0.93
N LEU A 471 -0.70 -8.97 -0.04
CA LEU A 471 -1.13 -7.58 0.03
C LEU A 471 -2.65 -7.56 0.17
N ASN A 472 -3.15 -7.07 1.30
CA ASN A 472 -4.58 -6.90 1.55
C ASN A 472 -4.84 -5.41 1.68
N LEU A 473 -5.50 -4.80 0.69
CA LEU A 473 -5.75 -3.37 0.65
C LEU A 473 -7.26 -3.11 0.52
N SER A 474 -7.82 -2.42 1.51
CA SER A 474 -9.18 -1.91 1.47
C SER A 474 -9.17 -0.39 1.52
N THR A 475 -9.90 0.25 0.62
CA THR A 475 -10.15 1.68 0.65
C THR A 475 -11.62 1.99 0.38
N THR A 476 -12.12 3.06 0.98
CA THR A 476 -13.48 3.56 0.70
C THR A 476 -13.48 4.77 -0.24
N GLY A 477 -12.33 5.35 -0.55
CA GLY A 477 -12.19 6.43 -1.52
C GLY A 477 -11.64 5.96 -2.87
N THR A 478 -11.35 6.92 -3.75
CA THR A 478 -10.72 6.62 -5.04
C THR A 478 -9.28 6.14 -4.84
N LEU A 479 -8.90 5.10 -5.56
CA LEU A 479 -7.53 4.62 -5.64
C LEU A 479 -6.92 5.03 -6.97
N ASN A 480 -5.78 5.72 -6.94
CA ASN A 480 -5.03 6.12 -8.12
C ASN A 480 -3.64 5.46 -8.15
N ASN A 481 -3.49 4.45 -8.99
CA ASN A 481 -2.23 3.75 -9.28
C ASN A 481 -1.64 4.14 -10.66
N SER A 482 -2.08 5.26 -11.23
CA SER A 482 -1.66 5.65 -12.58
C SER A 482 -0.21 6.15 -12.64
N ALA A 483 0.25 6.51 -13.85
CA ALA A 483 1.56 7.14 -14.06
C ALA A 483 2.74 6.32 -13.51
N ASN A 484 2.81 5.04 -13.89
CA ASN A 484 3.80 4.06 -13.43
C ASN A 484 3.73 3.72 -11.93
N GLY A 485 2.57 3.92 -11.30
CA GLY A 485 2.31 3.37 -9.98
C GLY A 485 2.34 1.83 -10.01
N LYS A 486 2.90 1.23 -8.96
CA LYS A 486 3.05 -0.23 -8.85
C LYS A 486 2.49 -0.73 -7.52
N MET A 487 1.69 -1.80 -7.60
CA MET A 487 1.23 -2.57 -6.44
C MET A 487 1.48 -4.06 -6.70
N SER A 488 2.20 -4.73 -5.81
CA SER A 488 2.67 -6.10 -6.06
C SER A 488 2.60 -6.99 -4.82
N ALA A 489 2.19 -8.24 -4.99
CA ALA A 489 2.26 -9.27 -3.96
C ALA A 489 2.98 -10.51 -4.48
N GLY A 490 3.96 -11.03 -3.74
CA GLY A 490 4.64 -12.28 -4.10
C GLY A 490 3.75 -13.52 -4.00
N SER A 491 2.63 -13.44 -3.25
CA SER A 491 1.56 -14.43 -3.19
C SER A 491 0.23 -13.80 -3.60
N ALA A 492 -0.74 -13.65 -2.69
CA ALA A 492 -2.09 -13.21 -3.04
C ALA A 492 -2.26 -11.70 -2.83
N PHE A 493 -2.97 -11.06 -3.73
CA PHE A 493 -3.35 -9.65 -3.61
C PHE A 493 -4.88 -9.55 -3.61
N THR A 494 -5.45 -9.15 -2.46
CA THR A 494 -6.85 -8.73 -2.37
C THR A 494 -6.93 -7.21 -2.34
N LEU A 495 -7.66 -6.63 -3.30
CA LEU A 495 -7.89 -5.20 -3.42
C LEU A 495 -9.39 -4.87 -3.41
N ALA A 496 -9.86 -4.17 -2.39
CA ALA A 496 -11.22 -3.68 -2.28
C ALA A 496 -11.25 -2.14 -2.29
N THR A 497 -12.01 -1.53 -3.18
CA THR A 497 -12.24 -0.06 -3.17
C THR A 497 -13.65 0.33 -2.72
N ASN A 498 -14.41 -0.63 -2.16
CA ASN A 498 -15.79 -0.44 -1.69
C ASN A 498 -16.68 0.30 -2.72
N LYS A 499 -16.62 -0.16 -3.98
CA LYS A 499 -17.35 0.42 -5.14
C LYS A 499 -16.89 1.83 -5.57
N SER A 500 -15.79 2.35 -5.04
CA SER A 500 -15.13 3.57 -5.52
C SER A 500 -14.23 3.31 -6.73
N THR A 501 -13.80 4.37 -7.40
CA THR A 501 -13.00 4.26 -8.64
C THR A 501 -11.59 3.73 -8.35
N LEU A 502 -11.14 2.78 -9.18
CA LEU A 502 -9.76 2.32 -9.27
C LEU A 502 -9.17 2.77 -10.61
N ASN A 503 -8.22 3.70 -10.57
CA ASN A 503 -7.48 4.16 -11.74
C ASN A 503 -6.09 3.51 -11.78
N ASN A 504 -5.92 2.50 -12.65
CA ASN A 504 -4.66 1.84 -12.97
C ASN A 504 -4.11 2.26 -14.35
N ASN A 505 -4.44 3.47 -14.83
CA ASN A 505 -4.00 3.90 -16.15
C ASN A 505 -2.46 4.02 -16.23
N ALA A 506 -1.83 3.25 -17.13
CA ALA A 506 -0.37 3.11 -17.17
C ALA A 506 0.27 2.71 -15.82
N GLY A 507 -0.47 1.98 -14.99
CA GLY A 507 0.00 1.40 -13.74
C GLY A 507 0.16 -0.13 -13.82
N LEU A 508 0.75 -0.72 -12.79
CA LEU A 508 0.93 -2.16 -12.62
C LEU A 508 0.29 -2.62 -11.31
N ILE A 509 -0.59 -3.62 -11.40
CA ILE A 509 -1.14 -4.37 -10.26
C ILE A 509 -0.88 -5.85 -10.53
N GLU A 510 -0.08 -6.51 -9.69
CA GLU A 510 0.32 -7.90 -9.91
C GLU A 510 0.30 -8.77 -8.64
N ALA A 511 0.10 -10.08 -8.84
CA ALA A 511 0.15 -11.08 -7.78
C ALA A 511 0.85 -12.38 -8.24
N GLY A 512 1.65 -12.99 -7.36
CA GLY A 512 2.32 -14.26 -7.59
C GLY A 512 1.42 -15.51 -7.44
N THR A 513 0.20 -15.37 -6.92
CA THR A 513 -0.81 -16.45 -6.90
C THR A 513 -2.18 -15.99 -7.36
N ALA A 514 -2.95 -15.31 -6.51
CA ALA A 514 -4.30 -14.82 -6.84
C ALA A 514 -4.33 -13.30 -6.79
N LEU A 515 -4.94 -12.68 -7.80
CA LEU A 515 -5.26 -11.25 -7.81
C LEU A 515 -6.78 -11.11 -7.80
N ASP A 516 -7.34 -10.63 -6.68
CA ASP A 516 -8.77 -10.44 -6.50
C ASP A 516 -9.06 -8.95 -6.30
N ILE A 517 -9.76 -8.34 -7.27
CA ILE A 517 -10.10 -6.92 -7.27
C ILE A 517 -11.62 -6.76 -7.16
N ASN A 518 -12.09 -6.18 -6.06
CA ASN A 518 -13.46 -5.71 -5.90
C ASN A 518 -13.48 -4.18 -5.95
N SER A 519 -14.07 -3.61 -7.00
CA SER A 519 -14.00 -2.17 -7.25
C SER A 519 -15.30 -1.56 -7.74
N GLY A 520 -15.28 -0.24 -7.87
CA GLY A 520 -16.26 0.51 -8.64
C GLY A 520 -15.89 0.52 -10.13
N GLU A 521 -15.85 1.72 -10.71
CA GLU A 521 -15.29 1.89 -12.04
C GLU A 521 -13.79 1.57 -12.02
N LEU A 522 -13.33 0.77 -12.98
CA LEU A 522 -11.94 0.37 -13.11
C LEU A 522 -11.38 0.83 -14.46
N ASN A 523 -10.41 1.74 -14.41
CA ASN A 523 -9.66 2.17 -15.58
C ASN A 523 -8.27 1.49 -15.60
N ASN A 524 -8.11 0.49 -16.46
CA ASN A 524 -6.84 -0.19 -16.76
C ASN A 524 -6.28 0.22 -18.13
N ALA A 525 -6.60 1.42 -18.64
CA ALA A 525 -6.06 1.89 -19.91
C ALA A 525 -4.53 1.96 -19.86
N GLN A 526 -3.84 1.39 -20.85
CA GLN A 526 -2.38 1.31 -20.91
C GLN A 526 -1.72 0.63 -19.68
N GLY A 527 -2.49 0.02 -18.78
CA GLY A 527 -2.04 -0.58 -17.54
C GLY A 527 -1.91 -2.10 -17.64
N ILE A 528 -1.47 -2.70 -16.55
CA ILE A 528 -1.30 -4.15 -16.40
C ILE A 528 -2.03 -4.60 -15.13
N LEU A 529 -2.93 -5.55 -15.29
CA LEU A 529 -3.43 -6.40 -14.20
C LEU A 529 -2.92 -7.82 -14.44
N GLN A 530 -2.12 -8.36 -13.53
CA GLN A 530 -1.46 -9.65 -13.76
C GLN A 530 -1.55 -10.58 -12.55
N SER A 531 -1.78 -11.86 -12.82
CA SER A 531 -1.69 -12.91 -11.83
C SER A 531 -0.93 -14.12 -12.37
N ALA A 532 -0.01 -14.68 -11.60
CA ALA A 532 0.64 -15.94 -12.00
C ALA A 532 -0.30 -17.15 -11.92
N LYS A 533 -1.46 -17.05 -11.24
CA LYS A 533 -2.53 -18.06 -11.31
C LYS A 533 -3.87 -17.40 -11.66
N THR A 534 -4.72 -17.16 -10.67
CA THR A 534 -6.11 -16.73 -10.87
C THR A 534 -6.21 -15.21 -10.79
N LEU A 535 -6.97 -14.61 -11.70
CA LEU A 535 -7.31 -13.20 -11.69
C LEU A 535 -8.83 -13.04 -11.66
N THR A 536 -9.35 -12.33 -10.66
CA THR A 536 -10.77 -12.02 -10.51
C THR A 536 -10.96 -10.50 -10.43
N VAL A 537 -11.89 -9.97 -11.21
CA VAL A 537 -12.33 -8.57 -11.11
C VAL A 537 -13.84 -8.52 -11.00
N ASP A 538 -14.34 -7.82 -9.98
CA ASP A 538 -15.74 -7.44 -9.84
C ASP A 538 -15.85 -5.91 -9.74
N THR A 539 -16.53 -5.28 -10.68
CA THR A 539 -16.77 -3.81 -10.69
C THR A 539 -18.14 -3.43 -10.12
N ASN A 540 -18.86 -4.39 -9.52
CA ASN A 540 -20.19 -4.21 -8.94
C ASN A 540 -21.17 -3.55 -9.93
N GLY A 541 -21.17 -4.01 -11.18
CA GLY A 541 -22.03 -3.50 -12.25
C GLY A 541 -21.57 -2.18 -12.90
N ARG A 542 -20.34 -1.73 -12.66
CA ARG A 542 -19.75 -0.53 -13.30
C ARG A 542 -18.86 -0.90 -14.49
N THR A 543 -18.22 0.11 -15.07
CA THR A 543 -17.37 -0.06 -16.25
C THR A 543 -15.97 -0.55 -15.88
N LEU A 544 -15.47 -1.53 -16.63
CA LEU A 544 -14.07 -1.88 -16.75
C LEU A 544 -13.54 -1.39 -18.12
N THR A 545 -12.60 -0.45 -18.09
CA THR A 545 -11.88 -0.01 -19.29
C THR A 545 -10.52 -0.69 -19.34
N ASN A 546 -10.34 -1.61 -20.28
CA ASN A 546 -9.07 -2.28 -20.58
C ASN A 546 -8.68 -1.95 -22.02
N SER A 547 -8.00 -0.82 -22.23
CA SER A 547 -7.64 -0.37 -23.59
C SER A 547 -6.15 -0.12 -23.70
N GLY A 548 -5.57 -0.33 -24.88
CA GLY A 548 -4.17 -0.01 -25.12
C GLY A 548 -3.48 -0.91 -26.12
N ARG A 549 -3.11 -0.35 -27.27
CA ARG A 549 -2.60 -1.09 -28.45
C ARG A 549 -1.18 -1.69 -28.30
N ALA A 550 -0.55 -1.60 -27.13
CA ALA A 550 0.83 -2.07 -26.97
C ALA A 550 0.87 -3.49 -26.39
N ASP A 551 1.67 -4.36 -27.02
CA ASP A 551 1.96 -5.70 -26.52
C ASP A 551 2.49 -5.63 -25.07
N GLY A 552 2.01 -6.53 -24.21
CA GLY A 552 2.39 -6.59 -22.79
C GLY A 552 1.58 -5.68 -21.86
N LYS A 553 0.51 -5.03 -22.35
CA LYS A 553 -0.46 -4.29 -21.53
C LYS A 553 -1.83 -4.96 -21.61
N GLY A 554 -2.59 -4.91 -20.52
CA GLY A 554 -3.90 -5.55 -20.45
C GLY A 554 -4.11 -6.35 -19.17
N ILE A 555 -4.86 -7.45 -19.30
CA ILE A 555 -5.24 -8.34 -18.21
C ILE A 555 -4.67 -9.73 -18.50
N PHE A 556 -3.85 -10.26 -17.59
CA PHE A 556 -3.10 -11.50 -17.81
C PHE A 556 -3.22 -12.45 -16.62
N SER A 557 -3.49 -13.74 -16.88
CA SER A 557 -3.53 -14.77 -15.83
C SER A 557 -2.87 -16.09 -16.23
N GLY A 558 -2.19 -16.75 -15.29
CA GLY A 558 -1.55 -18.04 -15.52
C GLY A 558 -2.47 -19.27 -15.41
N THR A 559 -3.70 -19.16 -14.89
CA THR A 559 -4.64 -20.29 -14.81
C THR A 559 -6.07 -19.93 -15.20
N SER A 560 -6.60 -18.80 -14.75
CA SER A 560 -7.95 -18.39 -15.10
C SER A 560 -8.19 -16.90 -14.86
N THR A 561 -8.99 -16.29 -15.74
CA THR A 561 -9.49 -14.93 -15.60
C THR A 561 -11.01 -14.94 -15.46
N THR A 562 -11.54 -14.26 -14.44
CA THR A 562 -12.99 -14.01 -14.29
C THR A 562 -13.24 -12.52 -14.15
N LEU A 563 -14.01 -11.94 -15.08
CA LEU A 563 -14.38 -10.52 -15.06
C LEU A 563 -15.91 -10.40 -14.94
N THR A 564 -16.37 -9.83 -13.83
CA THR A 564 -17.78 -9.51 -13.56
C THR A 564 -17.96 -8.00 -13.61
N THR A 565 -18.66 -7.51 -14.63
CA THR A 565 -18.78 -6.07 -14.86
C THR A 565 -20.16 -5.63 -15.34
N GLY A 566 -20.43 -4.32 -15.29
CA GLY A 566 -21.54 -3.73 -16.02
C GLY A 566 -21.24 -3.67 -17.51
N GLN A 567 -20.21 -2.89 -17.84
CA GLN A 567 -19.68 -2.75 -19.20
C GLN A 567 -18.20 -3.10 -19.22
N LEU A 568 -17.78 -3.89 -20.22
CA LEU A 568 -16.37 -4.17 -20.48
C LEU A 568 -15.94 -3.51 -21.79
N THR A 569 -14.96 -2.62 -21.71
CA THR A 569 -14.35 -1.99 -22.89
C THR A 569 -12.94 -2.55 -23.07
N ASN A 570 -12.79 -3.53 -23.96
CA ASN A 570 -11.52 -4.11 -24.39
C ASN A 570 -11.03 -3.55 -25.75
N ASN A 571 -11.45 -2.34 -26.13
CA ASN A 571 -11.12 -1.78 -27.44
C ASN A 571 -9.61 -1.54 -27.57
N GLY A 572 -8.98 -2.17 -28.56
CA GLY A 572 -7.54 -2.17 -28.75
C GLY A 572 -6.75 -2.72 -27.56
N GLY A 573 -7.39 -3.39 -26.61
CA GLY A 573 -6.79 -3.97 -25.42
C GLY A 573 -6.60 -5.48 -25.52
N GLN A 574 -5.96 -6.06 -24.50
CA GLN A 574 -5.70 -7.50 -24.44
C GLN A 574 -6.22 -8.09 -23.12
N ILE A 575 -6.93 -9.22 -23.23
CA ILE A 575 -7.28 -10.09 -22.11
C ILE A 575 -6.74 -11.48 -22.46
N SER A 576 -5.81 -11.99 -21.65
CA SER A 576 -5.19 -13.29 -21.92
C SER A 576 -5.08 -14.19 -20.69
N SER A 577 -5.32 -15.49 -20.89
CA SER A 577 -5.23 -16.50 -19.84
C SER A 577 -4.60 -17.79 -20.35
N LYS A 578 -3.68 -18.38 -19.58
CA LYS A 578 -3.17 -19.74 -19.83
C LYS A 578 -4.18 -20.85 -19.47
N GLY A 579 -5.38 -20.49 -19.00
CA GLY A 579 -6.50 -21.41 -18.89
C GLY A 579 -7.82 -20.73 -19.24
N ASN A 580 -8.83 -20.87 -18.37
CA ASN A 580 -10.19 -20.43 -18.71
C ASN A 580 -10.34 -18.90 -18.64
N ILE A 581 -11.29 -18.38 -19.42
CA ILE A 581 -11.72 -16.98 -19.37
C ILE A 581 -13.24 -16.98 -19.16
N ASN A 582 -13.70 -16.32 -18.09
CA ASN A 582 -15.12 -16.14 -17.80
C ASN A 582 -15.44 -14.64 -17.80
N LEU A 583 -16.34 -14.20 -18.66
CA LEU A 583 -16.72 -12.80 -18.82
C LEU A 583 -18.21 -12.66 -18.58
N TYR A 584 -18.59 -12.09 -17.44
CA TYR A 584 -19.97 -11.87 -17.03
C TYR A 584 -20.26 -10.36 -17.05
N ASN A 585 -20.96 -9.89 -18.08
CA ASN A 585 -21.16 -8.46 -18.32
C ASN A 585 -22.63 -8.14 -18.39
N THR A 586 -23.18 -7.37 -17.45
CA THR A 586 -24.64 -7.19 -17.37
C THR A 586 -25.20 -6.26 -18.45
N ASN A 587 -24.36 -5.50 -19.18
CA ASN A 587 -24.79 -4.58 -20.24
C ASN A 587 -24.09 -4.84 -21.59
N ALA A 588 -22.90 -4.27 -21.81
CA ALA A 588 -22.26 -4.29 -23.12
C ALA A 588 -20.78 -4.67 -23.00
N MET A 589 -20.31 -5.42 -23.99
CA MET A 589 -18.90 -5.68 -24.22
C MET A 589 -18.46 -5.06 -25.54
N TYR A 590 -17.37 -4.30 -25.52
CA TYR A 590 -16.73 -3.76 -26.71
C TYR A 590 -15.32 -4.35 -26.83
N ASN A 591 -15.04 -5.04 -27.94
CA ASN A 591 -13.76 -5.69 -28.22
C ASN A 591 -13.18 -5.24 -29.59
N ARG A 592 -13.45 -4.01 -30.01
CA ARG A 592 -13.01 -3.52 -31.33
C ARG A 592 -11.51 -3.37 -31.39
N ASP A 593 -10.87 -3.94 -32.40
CA ASP A 593 -9.41 -4.11 -32.50
C ASP A 593 -8.78 -4.78 -31.25
N GLY A 594 -9.59 -5.36 -30.37
CA GLY A 594 -9.18 -5.96 -29.11
C GLY A 594 -8.92 -7.46 -29.26
N ARG A 595 -8.18 -8.02 -28.32
CA ARG A 595 -7.86 -9.45 -28.27
C ARG A 595 -8.33 -10.05 -26.96
N ILE A 596 -9.07 -11.15 -27.06
CA ILE A 596 -9.44 -12.03 -25.95
C ILE A 596 -8.92 -13.42 -26.32
N GLU A 597 -7.91 -13.89 -25.62
CA GLU A 597 -7.15 -15.09 -26.01
C GLU A 597 -6.89 -16.00 -24.81
N GLY A 598 -7.24 -17.27 -24.88
CA GLY A 598 -6.85 -18.18 -23.82
C GLY A 598 -6.66 -19.62 -24.24
N ASP A 599 -5.79 -20.33 -23.51
CA ASP A 599 -5.48 -21.74 -23.80
C ASP A 599 -6.61 -22.69 -23.32
N GLY A 600 -7.53 -22.21 -22.48
CA GLY A 600 -8.67 -22.94 -21.93
C GLY A 600 -10.00 -22.72 -22.67
N LYS A 601 -11.11 -22.80 -21.92
CA LYS A 601 -12.48 -22.51 -22.41
C LYS A 601 -12.86 -21.06 -22.14
N LEU A 602 -13.61 -20.44 -23.05
CA LEU A 602 -14.32 -19.18 -22.82
C LEU A 602 -15.76 -19.44 -22.40
N VAL A 603 -16.21 -18.72 -21.37
CA VAL A 603 -17.63 -18.46 -21.12
C VAL A 603 -17.85 -16.95 -21.19
N LEU A 604 -18.68 -16.50 -22.13
CA LEU A 604 -19.02 -15.09 -22.31
C LEU A 604 -20.53 -14.93 -22.20
N GLN A 605 -20.95 -14.12 -21.23
CA GLN A 605 -22.34 -13.71 -21.05
C GLN A 605 -22.44 -12.20 -21.10
N SER A 606 -23.26 -11.67 -22.01
CA SER A 606 -23.56 -10.24 -22.07
C SER A 606 -24.91 -9.94 -22.72
N ASN A 607 -25.41 -8.72 -22.58
CA ASN A 607 -26.58 -8.30 -23.38
C ASN A 607 -26.15 -7.91 -24.80
N SER A 608 -25.00 -7.27 -24.99
CA SER A 608 -24.45 -7.00 -26.32
C SER A 608 -22.95 -7.21 -26.39
N LEU A 609 -22.48 -7.66 -27.55
CA LEU A 609 -21.08 -7.83 -27.88
C LEU A 609 -20.79 -7.13 -29.20
N ASP A 610 -19.95 -6.10 -29.16
CA ASP A 610 -19.34 -5.50 -30.34
C ASP A 610 -17.91 -6.04 -30.50
N ASN A 611 -17.78 -7.11 -31.27
CA ASN A 611 -16.52 -7.74 -31.65
C ASN A 611 -16.10 -7.36 -33.08
N ASN A 612 -16.62 -6.25 -33.63
CA ASN A 612 -16.20 -5.80 -34.96
C ASN A 612 -14.68 -5.54 -34.96
N THR A 613 -13.97 -6.04 -35.97
CA THR A 613 -12.48 -6.01 -36.06
C THR A 613 -11.74 -6.63 -34.87
N GLY A 614 -12.44 -7.24 -33.92
CA GLY A 614 -11.90 -7.85 -32.71
C GLY A 614 -11.59 -9.34 -32.89
N GLY A 615 -10.72 -9.85 -32.03
CA GLY A 615 -10.40 -11.27 -31.96
C GLY A 615 -10.82 -11.88 -30.62
N ILE A 616 -11.59 -12.96 -30.69
CA ILE A 616 -11.89 -13.87 -29.58
C ILE A 616 -11.42 -15.27 -30.00
N THR A 617 -10.31 -15.75 -29.43
CA THR A 617 -9.71 -17.04 -29.82
C THR A 617 -9.38 -17.91 -28.61
N MET A 618 -9.82 -19.17 -28.63
CA MET A 618 -9.65 -20.08 -27.48
C MET A 618 -9.01 -21.43 -27.84
N GLY A 619 -8.31 -22.03 -26.89
CA GLY A 619 -7.61 -23.31 -27.07
C GLY A 619 -8.48 -24.56 -26.90
N LYS A 620 -9.49 -24.54 -26.03
CA LYS A 620 -10.33 -25.73 -25.72
C LYS A 620 -11.80 -25.60 -26.10
N GLY A 621 -12.31 -24.38 -26.25
CA GLY A 621 -13.68 -24.13 -26.69
C GLY A 621 -14.20 -22.76 -26.27
N SER A 622 -15.34 -22.37 -26.80
CA SER A 622 -15.98 -21.09 -26.53
C SER A 622 -17.48 -21.27 -26.40
N GLU A 623 -18.07 -20.70 -25.35
CA GLU A 623 -19.51 -20.58 -25.19
C GLU A 623 -19.88 -19.10 -25.06
N VAL A 624 -20.56 -18.57 -26.07
CA VAL A 624 -20.91 -17.16 -26.19
C VAL A 624 -22.43 -17.02 -26.14
N ARG A 625 -22.95 -16.49 -25.03
CA ARG A 625 -24.39 -16.26 -24.82
C ARG A 625 -24.66 -14.76 -24.75
N VAL A 626 -25.15 -14.19 -25.85
CA VAL A 626 -25.32 -12.73 -25.97
C VAL A 626 -26.55 -12.39 -26.80
N ASN A 627 -27.40 -11.47 -26.35
CA ASN A 627 -28.61 -11.13 -27.11
C ASN A 627 -28.28 -10.57 -28.50
N THR A 628 -27.33 -9.64 -28.60
CA THR A 628 -26.89 -9.07 -29.89
C THR A 628 -25.39 -9.14 -30.04
N ILE A 629 -24.92 -9.84 -31.07
CA ILE A 629 -23.51 -9.96 -31.43
C ILE A 629 -23.28 -9.23 -32.75
N LYS A 630 -22.32 -8.31 -32.76
CA LYS A 630 -21.73 -7.74 -33.97
C LYS A 630 -20.32 -8.29 -34.11
N ASN A 631 -20.05 -9.01 -35.18
CA ASN A 631 -18.79 -9.68 -35.45
C ASN A 631 -18.25 -9.33 -36.84
N ASN A 632 -18.55 -8.12 -37.33
CA ASN A 632 -18.19 -7.72 -38.69
C ASN A 632 -16.68 -7.52 -38.79
N ARG A 633 -16.04 -8.22 -39.73
CA ARG A 633 -14.58 -8.32 -39.82
C ARG A 633 -13.92 -8.84 -38.54
N GLY A 634 -14.70 -9.41 -37.62
CA GLY A 634 -14.25 -9.94 -36.34
C GLY A 634 -14.10 -11.45 -36.40
N VAL A 635 -13.42 -12.01 -35.40
CA VAL A 635 -13.20 -13.45 -35.27
C VAL A 635 -13.73 -13.92 -33.92
N ILE A 636 -14.59 -14.94 -33.94
CA ILE A 636 -14.99 -15.73 -32.77
C ILE A 636 -14.63 -17.18 -33.10
N ALA A 637 -13.52 -17.67 -32.56
CA ALA A 637 -13.02 -19.00 -32.90
C ALA A 637 -12.46 -19.76 -31.71
N SER A 638 -12.38 -21.08 -31.84
CA SER A 638 -11.63 -21.91 -30.90
C SER A 638 -10.98 -23.11 -31.59
N LYS A 639 -9.90 -23.66 -31.02
CA LYS A 639 -9.36 -24.96 -31.42
C LYS A 639 -10.21 -26.14 -30.93
N GLY A 640 -11.33 -25.87 -30.25
CA GLY A 640 -12.31 -26.83 -29.77
C GLY A 640 -13.71 -26.53 -30.31
N ALA A 641 -14.75 -26.78 -29.51
CA ALA A 641 -16.12 -26.43 -29.89
C ALA A 641 -16.40 -24.94 -29.68
N THR A 642 -17.10 -24.32 -30.62
CA THR A 642 -17.55 -22.92 -30.56
C THR A 642 -19.07 -22.89 -30.61
N ASP A 643 -19.70 -22.61 -29.47
CA ASP A 643 -21.14 -22.51 -29.29
C ASP A 643 -21.56 -21.05 -29.16
N VAL A 644 -22.42 -20.56 -30.05
CA VAL A 644 -22.89 -19.17 -30.08
C VAL A 644 -24.41 -19.15 -29.97
N TYR A 645 -24.92 -18.53 -28.91
CA TYR A 645 -26.34 -18.33 -28.64
C TYR A 645 -26.67 -16.85 -28.68
N ALA A 646 -27.52 -16.43 -29.60
CA ALA A 646 -27.93 -15.03 -29.74
C ALA A 646 -29.39 -14.83 -30.11
N LYS A 647 -29.91 -13.62 -29.94
CA LYS A 647 -31.14 -13.22 -30.64
C LYS A 647 -30.77 -12.79 -32.06
N THR A 648 -29.74 -11.95 -32.18
CA THR A 648 -29.21 -11.51 -33.46
C THR A 648 -27.70 -11.71 -33.48
N LEU A 649 -27.23 -12.48 -34.47
CA LEU A 649 -25.81 -12.60 -34.80
C LEU A 649 -25.59 -11.92 -36.14
N ASP A 650 -24.89 -10.79 -36.12
CA ASP A 650 -24.35 -10.12 -37.30
C ASP A 650 -22.89 -10.56 -37.48
N ASN A 651 -22.68 -11.57 -38.33
CA ASN A 651 -21.39 -12.11 -38.74
C ASN A 651 -21.05 -11.69 -40.19
N ASN A 652 -21.61 -10.59 -40.68
CA ASN A 652 -21.32 -10.15 -42.04
C ASN A 652 -19.82 -9.84 -42.16
N THR A 653 -19.14 -10.40 -43.16
CA THR A 653 -17.66 -10.27 -43.30
C THR A 653 -16.83 -10.80 -42.11
N GLY A 654 -17.47 -11.46 -41.13
CA GLY A 654 -16.84 -12.01 -39.94
C GLY A 654 -16.55 -13.51 -40.03
N VAL A 655 -15.91 -14.04 -39.00
CA VAL A 655 -15.61 -15.47 -38.86
C VAL A 655 -16.18 -16.01 -37.55
N VAL A 656 -16.93 -17.12 -37.63
CA VAL A 656 -17.21 -18.03 -36.51
C VAL A 656 -16.60 -19.39 -36.82
N GLY A 657 -15.63 -19.84 -36.01
CA GLY A 657 -14.79 -21.00 -36.34
C GLY A 657 -14.55 -22.00 -35.22
N GLY A 658 -14.34 -23.28 -35.55
CA GLY A 658 -13.75 -24.25 -34.61
C GLY A 658 -13.64 -25.70 -35.08
N GLN A 659 -13.36 -26.63 -34.16
CA GLN A 659 -13.47 -28.08 -34.42
C GLN A 659 -14.93 -28.47 -34.66
N LYS A 660 -15.83 -27.90 -33.85
CA LYS A 660 -17.29 -28.00 -34.01
C LYS A 660 -17.84 -26.60 -33.84
N VAL A 661 -18.83 -26.23 -34.62
CA VAL A 661 -19.53 -24.96 -34.47
C VAL A 661 -21.02 -25.21 -34.31
N HIS A 662 -21.61 -24.65 -33.27
CA HIS A 662 -23.05 -24.59 -33.08
C HIS A 662 -23.49 -23.12 -32.98
N VAL A 663 -24.47 -22.72 -33.78
CA VAL A 663 -25.05 -21.38 -33.77
C VAL A 663 -26.55 -21.49 -33.59
N GLU A 664 -27.06 -20.90 -32.52
CA GLU A 664 -28.50 -20.74 -32.28
C GLU A 664 -28.84 -19.25 -32.28
N ALA A 665 -29.69 -18.81 -33.22
CA ALA A 665 -30.08 -17.41 -33.35
C ALA A 665 -31.56 -17.20 -33.71
N VAL A 666 -32.17 -16.06 -33.38
CA VAL A 666 -33.44 -15.69 -34.06
C VAL A 666 -33.13 -15.23 -35.49
N THR A 667 -32.16 -14.32 -35.63
CA THR A 667 -31.69 -13.83 -36.93
C THR A 667 -30.18 -14.00 -37.03
N LEU A 668 -29.75 -14.71 -38.07
CA LEU A 668 -28.36 -14.86 -38.46
C LEU A 668 -28.10 -14.07 -39.74
N GLN A 669 -27.20 -13.10 -39.67
CA GLN A 669 -26.65 -12.40 -40.84
C GLN A 669 -25.22 -12.88 -41.04
N ASN A 670 -24.95 -13.51 -42.18
CA ASN A 670 -23.67 -14.08 -42.56
C ASN A 670 -23.31 -13.69 -44.00
N ASP A 671 -23.74 -12.50 -44.44
CA ASP A 671 -23.45 -12.01 -45.78
C ASP A 671 -21.95 -11.72 -45.93
N ALA A 672 -21.34 -12.33 -46.94
CA ALA A 672 -19.89 -12.32 -47.15
C ALA A 672 -19.08 -12.72 -45.90
N GLY A 673 -19.69 -13.42 -44.93
CA GLY A 673 -19.05 -13.94 -43.71
C GLY A 673 -18.71 -15.42 -43.86
N LEU A 674 -18.07 -15.98 -42.84
CA LEU A 674 -17.71 -17.40 -42.77
C LEU A 674 -18.14 -18.01 -41.43
N ILE A 675 -18.90 -19.10 -41.49
CA ILE A 675 -19.14 -20.01 -40.39
C ILE A 675 -18.51 -21.34 -40.77
N TYR A 676 -17.49 -21.77 -40.05
CA TYR A 676 -16.64 -22.89 -40.46
C TYR A 676 -16.29 -23.86 -39.33
N ALA A 677 -16.35 -25.17 -39.62
CA ALA A 677 -15.79 -26.17 -38.72
C ALA A 677 -15.05 -27.32 -39.42
N GLU A 678 -14.06 -27.88 -38.72
CA GLU A 678 -13.33 -29.06 -39.18
C GLU A 678 -14.17 -30.36 -39.12
N ASN A 679 -15.00 -30.54 -38.08
CA ASN A 679 -15.79 -31.78 -37.91
C ASN A 679 -17.28 -31.60 -38.20
N SER A 680 -17.90 -30.56 -37.63
CA SER A 680 -19.33 -30.36 -37.80
C SER A 680 -19.76 -28.92 -37.58
N VAL A 681 -20.67 -28.46 -38.42
CA VAL A 681 -21.41 -27.20 -38.23
C VAL A 681 -22.88 -27.53 -38.02
N ASP A 682 -23.49 -26.96 -37.00
CA ASP A 682 -24.94 -26.97 -36.75
C ASP A 682 -25.44 -25.53 -36.60
N VAL A 683 -26.34 -25.10 -37.47
CA VAL A 683 -26.90 -23.75 -37.46
C VAL A 683 -28.42 -23.85 -37.33
N GLN A 684 -28.97 -23.25 -36.29
CA GLN A 684 -30.40 -23.17 -36.04
C GLN A 684 -30.80 -21.71 -35.92
N ALA A 685 -31.66 -21.23 -36.84
CA ALA A 685 -32.21 -19.89 -36.69
C ALA A 685 -33.62 -19.71 -37.23
N THR A 686 -34.32 -18.63 -36.87
CA THR A 686 -35.61 -18.34 -37.54
C THR A 686 -35.39 -17.83 -38.96
N THR A 687 -34.39 -16.99 -39.17
CA THR A 687 -34.03 -16.46 -40.50
C THR A 687 -32.52 -16.39 -40.65
N ILE A 688 -32.02 -16.94 -41.75
CA ILE A 688 -30.61 -16.96 -42.11
C ILE A 688 -30.43 -16.16 -43.40
N TYR A 689 -29.59 -15.13 -43.36
CA TYR A 689 -29.06 -14.44 -44.52
C TYR A 689 -27.63 -14.91 -44.75
N ASN A 690 -27.40 -15.66 -45.81
CA ASN A 690 -26.10 -16.21 -46.17
C ASN A 690 -25.79 -15.87 -47.62
N ARG A 691 -25.54 -14.59 -47.91
CA ARG A 691 -25.42 -14.09 -49.28
C ARG A 691 -24.00 -13.67 -49.63
N ASN A 692 -23.68 -13.60 -50.92
CA ASN A 692 -22.40 -13.06 -51.43
C ASN A 692 -21.13 -13.74 -50.87
N SER A 693 -21.15 -15.06 -50.67
CA SER A 693 -20.07 -15.82 -50.02
C SER A 693 -18.72 -15.74 -50.75
N ALA A 694 -18.72 -15.61 -52.08
CA ALA A 694 -17.49 -15.47 -52.87
C ALA A 694 -16.67 -14.22 -52.52
N LYS A 695 -17.26 -13.21 -51.85
CA LYS A 695 -16.56 -11.98 -51.44
C LYS A 695 -15.65 -12.15 -50.22
N PHE A 696 -15.82 -13.22 -49.43
CA PHE A 696 -14.99 -13.43 -48.24
C PHE A 696 -13.52 -13.64 -48.64
N GLY A 697 -13.20 -14.59 -49.51
CA GLY A 697 -11.80 -14.92 -49.88
C GLY A 697 -11.04 -13.77 -50.56
N SER A 698 -11.64 -13.10 -51.55
CA SER A 698 -10.92 -12.10 -52.34
C SER A 698 -10.61 -10.79 -51.62
N GLU A 699 -11.48 -10.33 -50.71
CA GLU A 699 -11.33 -9.02 -50.04
C GLU A 699 -11.12 -9.11 -48.53
N MET A 700 -11.67 -10.12 -47.85
CA MET A 700 -11.76 -10.17 -46.39
C MET A 700 -10.88 -11.26 -45.76
N GLY A 701 -10.65 -12.38 -46.45
CA GLY A 701 -9.79 -13.47 -46.01
C GLY A 701 -8.35 -13.01 -45.80
N GLN A 702 -7.86 -12.08 -46.61
CA GLN A 702 -6.53 -11.46 -46.42
C GLN A 702 -6.40 -10.70 -45.10
N PHE A 703 -7.50 -10.15 -44.54
CA PHE A 703 -7.47 -9.42 -43.28
C PHE A 703 -7.45 -10.33 -42.04
N VAL A 704 -7.77 -11.62 -42.19
CA VAL A 704 -7.88 -12.60 -41.10
C VAL A 704 -6.97 -13.82 -41.32
N ASP A 705 -5.93 -13.70 -42.14
CA ASP A 705 -5.00 -14.78 -42.52
C ASP A 705 -5.70 -16.04 -43.09
N MET A 706 -6.83 -15.85 -43.78
CA MET A 706 -7.56 -16.89 -44.53
C MET A 706 -7.94 -16.41 -45.96
N PRO A 707 -6.99 -15.91 -46.78
CA PRO A 707 -7.27 -15.30 -48.08
C PRO A 707 -7.90 -16.26 -49.12
N ASP A 708 -7.71 -17.57 -48.94
CA ASP A 708 -8.19 -18.56 -49.91
C ASP A 708 -9.50 -19.25 -49.47
N ALA A 709 -10.11 -18.81 -48.36
CA ALA A 709 -11.37 -19.39 -47.89
C ALA A 709 -12.57 -18.81 -48.65
N GLU A 710 -13.47 -19.67 -49.12
CA GLU A 710 -14.80 -19.23 -49.55
C GLU A 710 -15.65 -18.90 -48.32
N GLY A 711 -16.42 -17.81 -48.37
CA GLY A 711 -17.37 -17.48 -47.31
C GLY A 711 -18.55 -18.45 -47.30
N GLY A 712 -19.52 -18.23 -46.42
CA GLY A 712 -20.72 -19.04 -46.31
C GLY A 712 -20.80 -19.85 -45.02
N ILE A 713 -21.61 -20.89 -45.04
CA ILE A 713 -21.76 -21.86 -43.95
C ILE A 713 -21.11 -23.17 -44.43
N VAL A 714 -19.92 -23.47 -43.94
CA VAL A 714 -19.05 -24.50 -44.50
C VAL A 714 -18.59 -25.49 -43.42
N SER A 715 -18.65 -26.78 -43.69
CA SER A 715 -18.11 -27.82 -42.79
C SER A 715 -17.18 -28.74 -43.57
N LYS A 716 -16.04 -29.13 -43.00
CA LYS A 716 -15.28 -30.26 -43.58
C LYS A 716 -16.00 -31.57 -43.33
N GLY A 717 -16.60 -31.78 -42.16
CA GLY A 717 -17.44 -32.95 -41.88
C GLY A 717 -18.92 -32.65 -42.10
N ASN A 718 -19.80 -33.13 -41.22
CA ASN A 718 -21.25 -32.99 -41.42
C ASN A 718 -21.72 -31.54 -41.23
N LEU A 719 -22.76 -31.15 -41.95
CA LEU A 719 -23.36 -29.82 -41.85
C LEU A 719 -24.87 -29.97 -41.64
N SER A 720 -25.40 -29.30 -40.62
CA SER A 720 -26.83 -29.17 -40.33
C SER A 720 -27.22 -27.69 -40.36
N VAL A 721 -28.27 -27.35 -41.12
CA VAL A 721 -28.80 -25.98 -41.18
C VAL A 721 -30.33 -26.03 -41.10
N ALA A 722 -30.90 -25.45 -40.04
CA ALA A 722 -32.35 -25.42 -39.82
C ALA A 722 -32.85 -23.98 -39.67
N SER A 723 -33.90 -23.61 -40.42
CA SER A 723 -34.54 -22.30 -40.27
C SER A 723 -35.87 -22.12 -40.99
N LYS A 724 -36.77 -21.25 -40.51
CA LYS A 724 -37.97 -20.91 -41.30
C LYS A 724 -37.62 -20.32 -42.67
N ARG A 725 -36.64 -19.43 -42.75
CA ARG A 725 -36.24 -18.78 -44.00
C ARG A 725 -34.73 -18.80 -44.18
N LEU A 726 -34.26 -19.45 -45.24
CA LEU A 726 -32.87 -19.40 -45.68
C LEU A 726 -32.77 -18.58 -46.97
N TYR A 727 -32.04 -17.47 -46.91
CA TYR A 727 -31.64 -16.67 -48.07
C TYR A 727 -30.17 -16.96 -48.41
N ASN A 728 -29.94 -17.85 -49.38
CA ASN A 728 -28.62 -18.26 -49.83
C ASN A 728 -28.26 -17.64 -51.21
N SER A 729 -28.70 -16.43 -51.50
CA SER A 729 -28.47 -15.82 -52.81
C SER A 729 -27.02 -15.40 -53.01
N ASP A 730 -26.39 -15.86 -54.10
CA ASP A 730 -24.94 -15.75 -54.32
C ASP A 730 -24.11 -16.29 -53.12
N GLY A 731 -24.70 -17.19 -52.33
CA GLY A 731 -24.15 -17.74 -51.09
C GLY A 731 -23.63 -19.17 -51.25
N LEU A 732 -22.94 -19.64 -50.22
CA LEU A 732 -22.42 -21.01 -50.13
C LEU A 732 -22.89 -21.68 -48.84
N VAL A 733 -23.51 -22.85 -48.98
CA VAL A 733 -23.76 -23.81 -47.89
C VAL A 733 -23.16 -25.13 -48.31
N ALA A 734 -22.05 -25.55 -47.69
CA ALA A 734 -21.31 -26.69 -48.20
C ALA A 734 -20.69 -27.60 -47.14
N SER A 735 -20.71 -28.91 -47.43
CA SER A 735 -19.85 -29.88 -46.76
C SER A 735 -18.81 -30.45 -47.72
N THR A 736 -17.52 -30.39 -47.36
CA THR A 736 -16.43 -30.84 -48.23
C THR A 736 -16.02 -32.30 -48.01
N ASN A 737 -16.56 -33.00 -47.01
CA ASN A 737 -16.30 -34.45 -46.78
C ASN A 737 -17.42 -35.15 -45.98
N GLY A 738 -18.57 -34.50 -45.80
CA GLY A 738 -19.68 -34.99 -44.98
C GLY A 738 -21.04 -34.87 -45.68
N ASN A 739 -22.07 -35.21 -44.91
CA ASN A 739 -23.45 -35.03 -45.31
C ASN A 739 -23.90 -33.59 -45.03
N VAL A 740 -24.88 -33.11 -45.78
CA VAL A 740 -25.60 -31.86 -45.49
C VAL A 740 -27.05 -32.21 -45.19
N THR A 741 -27.55 -31.77 -44.04
CA THR A 741 -28.96 -31.87 -43.66
C THR A 741 -29.53 -30.47 -43.51
N MET A 742 -30.64 -30.21 -44.17
CA MET A 742 -31.27 -28.88 -44.20
C MET A 742 -32.77 -29.01 -43.94
N GLU A 743 -33.29 -28.18 -43.03
CA GLU A 743 -34.72 -28.15 -42.69
C GLU A 743 -35.25 -26.71 -42.66
N HIS A 744 -36.16 -26.39 -43.59
CA HIS A 744 -36.63 -25.03 -43.77
C HIS A 744 -38.13 -24.88 -44.12
N ASP A 745 -38.76 -23.73 -43.84
CA ASP A 745 -40.08 -23.44 -44.45
C ASP A 745 -39.91 -22.93 -45.89
N SER A 746 -38.84 -22.18 -46.14
CA SER A 746 -38.49 -21.65 -47.46
C SER A 746 -36.99 -21.49 -47.64
N VAL A 747 -36.53 -21.83 -48.85
CA VAL A 747 -35.15 -21.66 -49.29
C VAL A 747 -35.12 -20.85 -50.58
N ASP A 748 -34.39 -19.74 -50.56
CA ASP A 748 -34.00 -18.99 -51.75
C ASP A 748 -32.52 -19.24 -52.05
N ASN A 749 -32.25 -20.07 -53.05
CA ASN A 749 -30.91 -20.40 -53.53
C ASN A 749 -30.58 -19.70 -54.86
N THR A 750 -31.11 -18.49 -55.08
CA THR A 750 -30.87 -17.75 -56.34
C THR A 750 -29.38 -17.47 -56.55
N ARG A 751 -28.78 -18.05 -57.60
CA ARG A 751 -27.31 -18.03 -57.87
C ARG A 751 -26.43 -18.56 -56.73
N GLY A 752 -27.04 -19.20 -55.73
CA GLY A 752 -26.33 -19.80 -54.60
C GLY A 752 -25.84 -21.21 -54.89
N ILE A 753 -24.98 -21.71 -54.02
CA ILE A 753 -24.46 -23.07 -54.04
C ILE A 753 -24.85 -23.76 -52.73
N ILE A 754 -25.51 -24.89 -52.83
CA ILE A 754 -25.73 -25.85 -51.75
C ILE A 754 -25.07 -27.16 -52.18
N SER A 755 -24.08 -27.65 -51.44
CA SER A 755 -23.37 -28.87 -51.86
C SER A 755 -22.91 -29.77 -50.73
N ALA A 756 -22.94 -31.08 -50.96
CA ALA A 756 -22.35 -32.08 -50.10
C ALA A 756 -21.42 -32.99 -50.89
N VAL A 757 -20.27 -33.38 -50.34
CA VAL A 757 -19.44 -34.43 -50.94
C VAL A 757 -20.03 -35.83 -50.74
N LYS A 758 -20.91 -36.00 -49.73
CA LYS A 758 -21.70 -37.21 -49.53
C LYS A 758 -23.17 -36.93 -49.86
N ASP A 759 -24.10 -37.19 -48.95
CA ASP A 759 -25.53 -37.02 -49.21
C ASP A 759 -26.02 -35.65 -48.75
N LEU A 760 -26.96 -35.09 -49.51
CA LEU A 760 -27.72 -33.89 -49.17
C LEU A 760 -29.18 -34.28 -48.93
N SER A 761 -29.68 -34.01 -47.73
CA SER A 761 -31.10 -34.07 -47.40
C SER A 761 -31.63 -32.65 -47.20
N LEU A 762 -32.56 -32.22 -48.04
CA LEU A 762 -33.20 -30.90 -47.98
C LEU A 762 -34.70 -31.04 -47.78
N ALA A 763 -35.15 -30.86 -46.54
CA ALA A 763 -36.56 -30.68 -46.21
C ALA A 763 -36.92 -29.20 -46.32
N THR A 764 -37.84 -28.83 -47.22
CA THR A 764 -38.30 -27.45 -47.34
C THR A 764 -39.79 -27.34 -47.67
N GLY A 765 -40.50 -26.31 -47.17
CA GLY A 765 -41.84 -25.99 -47.66
C GLY A 765 -41.80 -25.50 -49.12
N SER A 766 -40.94 -24.54 -49.40
CA SER A 766 -40.74 -23.96 -50.74
C SER A 766 -39.26 -23.84 -51.12
N LEU A 767 -38.97 -23.97 -52.42
CA LEU A 767 -37.63 -23.80 -52.96
C LEU A 767 -37.65 -22.89 -54.18
N ASN A 768 -36.79 -21.88 -54.18
CA ASN A 768 -36.40 -21.13 -55.37
C ASN A 768 -34.92 -21.39 -55.68
N ASN A 769 -34.63 -22.24 -56.67
CA ASN A 769 -33.28 -22.51 -57.15
C ASN A 769 -33.03 -21.84 -58.51
N SER A 770 -33.16 -20.51 -58.58
CA SER A 770 -32.98 -19.76 -59.83
C SER A 770 -31.51 -19.51 -60.13
N LYS A 771 -30.96 -20.11 -61.20
CA LYS A 771 -29.52 -20.10 -61.53
C LYS A 771 -28.60 -20.60 -60.40
N GLY A 772 -29.15 -21.25 -59.38
CA GLY A 772 -28.39 -21.83 -58.27
C GLY A 772 -27.92 -23.25 -58.60
N VAL A 773 -27.06 -23.77 -57.74
CA VAL A 773 -26.54 -25.14 -57.79
C VAL A 773 -26.89 -25.85 -56.50
N ILE A 774 -27.48 -27.03 -56.63
CA ILE A 774 -27.68 -27.99 -55.56
C ILE A 774 -27.04 -29.30 -56.00
N ALA A 775 -25.96 -29.75 -55.35
CA ALA A 775 -25.19 -30.90 -55.84
C ALA A 775 -24.65 -31.79 -54.71
N ALA A 776 -24.82 -33.11 -54.85
CA ALA A 776 -24.29 -34.09 -53.90
C ALA A 776 -24.03 -35.46 -54.55
N LYS A 777 -23.56 -36.46 -53.78
CA LYS A 777 -23.60 -37.86 -54.23
C LYS A 777 -25.04 -38.33 -54.34
N GLY A 778 -25.76 -38.36 -53.22
CA GLY A 778 -27.21 -38.49 -53.20
C GLY A 778 -27.87 -37.15 -52.89
N VAL A 779 -28.83 -36.72 -53.69
CA VAL A 779 -29.69 -35.57 -53.34
C VAL A 779 -31.09 -36.08 -53.04
N ASN A 780 -31.54 -35.91 -51.81
CA ASN A 780 -32.91 -36.15 -51.39
C ASN A 780 -33.55 -34.82 -50.97
N THR A 781 -34.63 -34.45 -51.66
CA THR A 781 -35.42 -33.26 -51.31
C THR A 781 -36.83 -33.67 -50.92
N THR A 782 -37.31 -33.17 -49.79
CA THR A 782 -38.69 -33.38 -49.32
C THR A 782 -39.39 -32.04 -49.18
N GLY A 783 -40.51 -31.89 -49.86
CA GLY A 783 -41.22 -30.65 -50.12
C GLY A 783 -42.60 -30.67 -49.47
N VAL A 784 -42.77 -30.08 -48.29
CA VAL A 784 -43.99 -30.34 -47.49
C VAL A 784 -45.17 -29.43 -47.86
N ASN A 785 -44.98 -28.24 -48.47
CA ASN A 785 -46.09 -27.36 -48.92
C ASN A 785 -45.69 -26.15 -49.81
N SER A 786 -46.38 -25.98 -50.95
CA SER A 786 -46.63 -24.73 -51.75
C SER A 786 -45.95 -24.58 -53.13
N SER A 787 -44.63 -24.65 -53.29
CA SER A 787 -43.99 -24.49 -54.63
C SER A 787 -42.50 -24.86 -54.63
N PHE A 788 -42.08 -25.70 -55.58
CA PHE A 788 -40.66 -26.03 -55.80
C PHE A 788 -40.28 -25.59 -57.22
N THR A 789 -39.46 -24.55 -57.34
CA THR A 789 -39.03 -23.99 -58.63
C THR A 789 -37.53 -24.19 -58.82
N ASN A 790 -37.17 -24.92 -59.88
CA ASN A 790 -35.80 -25.08 -60.33
C ASN A 790 -35.59 -24.35 -61.67
N ALA A 791 -34.71 -23.35 -61.69
CA ALA A 791 -34.21 -22.71 -62.92
C ALA A 791 -32.67 -22.69 -62.94
N GLY A 792 -32.04 -23.53 -62.12
CA GLY A 792 -30.60 -23.75 -62.01
C GLY A 792 -30.28 -25.23 -62.20
N THR A 793 -29.30 -25.74 -61.46
CA THR A 793 -28.91 -27.16 -61.51
C THR A 793 -29.19 -27.85 -60.17
N ILE A 794 -29.83 -29.01 -60.23
CA ILE A 794 -29.91 -29.97 -59.12
C ILE A 794 -29.30 -31.29 -59.61
N SER A 795 -28.26 -31.79 -58.93
CA SER A 795 -27.41 -32.89 -59.41
C SER A 795 -27.07 -33.91 -58.32
N GLY A 796 -27.20 -35.21 -58.64
CA GLY A 796 -26.80 -36.32 -57.76
C GLY A 796 -26.06 -37.43 -58.50
N THR A 797 -24.80 -37.73 -58.18
CA THR A 797 -24.03 -38.79 -58.90
C THR A 797 -24.47 -40.23 -58.55
N GLN A 798 -25.23 -40.42 -57.47
CA GLN A 798 -25.73 -41.72 -56.99
C GLN A 798 -27.26 -41.73 -56.85
N GLY A 799 -27.95 -40.70 -57.35
CA GLY A 799 -29.39 -40.61 -57.26
C GLY A 799 -29.88 -39.22 -56.93
N LEU A 800 -31.01 -38.88 -57.53
CA LEU A 800 -31.77 -37.67 -57.28
C LEU A 800 -33.20 -38.07 -56.91
N ASP A 801 -33.60 -37.86 -55.65
CA ASP A 801 -34.97 -38.07 -55.17
C ASP A 801 -35.59 -36.71 -54.84
N ILE A 802 -36.64 -36.36 -55.57
CA ILE A 802 -37.40 -35.13 -55.40
C ILE A 802 -38.83 -35.49 -55.03
N SER A 803 -39.15 -35.30 -53.76
CA SER A 803 -40.47 -35.57 -53.21
C SER A 803 -41.16 -34.27 -52.82
N VAL A 804 -42.18 -33.83 -53.55
CA VAL A 804 -42.85 -32.51 -53.38
C VAL A 804 -44.36 -32.70 -53.32
N TYR A 805 -45.00 -32.41 -52.20
CA TYR A 805 -46.47 -32.54 -52.07
C TYR A 805 -47.28 -31.60 -52.99
N GLY A 806 -46.66 -30.57 -53.56
CA GLY A 806 -47.27 -29.62 -54.49
C GLY A 806 -46.73 -29.67 -55.92
N THR A 807 -46.52 -28.50 -56.52
CA THR A 807 -46.01 -28.37 -57.89
C THR A 807 -44.48 -28.25 -57.92
N LEU A 808 -43.83 -29.13 -58.66
CA LEU A 808 -42.44 -29.00 -59.12
C LEU A 808 -42.43 -28.33 -60.50
N THR A 809 -41.89 -27.12 -60.58
CA THR A 809 -41.63 -26.41 -61.84
C THR A 809 -40.15 -26.47 -62.18
N ASN A 810 -39.81 -27.13 -63.28
CA ASN A 810 -38.44 -27.22 -63.77
C ASN A 810 -38.27 -26.44 -65.08
N SER A 811 -37.31 -25.53 -65.07
CA SER A 811 -36.84 -24.77 -66.24
C SER A 811 -35.30 -24.78 -66.35
N GLY A 812 -34.62 -25.44 -65.40
CA GLY A 812 -33.18 -25.67 -65.40
C GLY A 812 -32.85 -27.14 -65.61
N SER A 813 -31.79 -27.63 -64.95
CA SER A 813 -31.30 -29.01 -65.07
C SER A 813 -31.54 -29.82 -63.81
N LEU A 814 -32.16 -30.99 -63.96
CA LEU A 814 -32.19 -32.07 -62.99
C LEU A 814 -31.29 -33.19 -63.55
N VAL A 815 -30.21 -33.53 -62.84
CA VAL A 815 -29.18 -34.44 -63.36
C VAL A 815 -28.89 -35.55 -62.36
N SER A 816 -28.85 -36.79 -62.83
CA SER A 816 -28.37 -37.92 -62.05
C SER A 816 -27.54 -38.87 -62.91
N ASP A 817 -26.48 -39.46 -62.35
CA ASP A 817 -25.71 -40.50 -63.07
C ASP A 817 -26.34 -41.90 -62.93
N GLN A 818 -27.32 -42.06 -62.04
CA GLN A 818 -28.04 -43.32 -61.80
C GLN A 818 -29.53 -43.17 -62.06
N ILE A 819 -30.31 -42.81 -61.03
CA ILE A 819 -31.76 -42.66 -61.09
C ILE A 819 -32.20 -41.24 -60.73
N THR A 820 -33.26 -40.76 -61.37
CA THR A 820 -34.00 -39.56 -60.95
C THR A 820 -35.43 -39.96 -60.59
N SER A 821 -35.77 -39.92 -59.30
CA SER A 821 -37.13 -40.17 -58.78
C SER A 821 -37.81 -38.83 -58.49
N ILE A 822 -38.98 -38.60 -59.10
CA ILE A 822 -39.80 -37.41 -58.87
C ILE A 822 -41.16 -37.87 -58.34
N ASN A 823 -41.38 -37.65 -57.05
CA ASN A 823 -42.66 -37.86 -56.38
C ASN A 823 -43.34 -36.50 -56.22
N SER A 824 -44.36 -36.16 -57.01
CA SER A 824 -45.02 -34.85 -56.84
C SER A 824 -46.50 -34.81 -57.18
N GLN A 825 -47.23 -33.79 -56.71
CA GLN A 825 -48.62 -33.61 -57.16
C GLN A 825 -48.65 -33.16 -58.63
N HIS A 826 -47.85 -32.16 -58.98
CA HIS A 826 -47.76 -31.67 -60.35
C HIS A 826 -46.29 -31.54 -60.74
N PHE A 827 -45.93 -32.10 -61.89
CA PHE A 827 -44.60 -31.88 -62.47
C PHE A 827 -44.73 -31.11 -63.78
N ASN A 828 -44.20 -29.89 -63.79
CA ASN A 828 -44.13 -28.99 -64.94
C ASN A 828 -42.69 -28.78 -65.38
N ASN A 829 -42.23 -29.59 -66.33
CA ASN A 829 -40.95 -29.39 -67.00
C ASN A 829 -41.14 -28.43 -68.18
N GLN A 830 -41.02 -27.13 -67.94
CA GLN A 830 -41.33 -26.09 -68.94
C GLN A 830 -40.31 -26.00 -70.07
N ARG A 831 -39.03 -25.80 -69.74
CA ARG A 831 -37.92 -25.79 -70.70
C ARG A 831 -36.67 -26.44 -70.09
N GLY A 832 -36.87 -27.18 -69.00
CA GLY A 832 -35.78 -27.78 -68.27
C GLY A 832 -35.33 -29.10 -68.89
N ALA A 833 -34.14 -29.53 -68.49
CA ALA A 833 -33.58 -30.83 -68.81
C ALA A 833 -33.69 -31.74 -67.60
N VAL A 834 -34.15 -32.97 -67.81
CA VAL A 834 -34.02 -34.09 -66.87
C VAL A 834 -33.10 -35.11 -67.50
N THR A 835 -31.90 -35.27 -66.97
CA THR A 835 -30.88 -36.20 -67.49
C THR A 835 -30.58 -37.23 -66.43
N THR A 836 -30.63 -38.50 -66.80
CA THR A 836 -30.44 -39.61 -65.86
C THR A 836 -29.53 -40.68 -66.47
N GLY A 837 -29.01 -41.56 -65.62
CA GLY A 837 -28.22 -42.71 -66.03
C GLY A 837 -29.07 -43.89 -66.50
N LEU A 838 -28.49 -45.08 -66.46
CA LEU A 838 -29.11 -46.32 -66.97
C LEU A 838 -30.39 -46.72 -66.22
N GLU A 839 -30.58 -46.26 -64.98
CA GLU A 839 -31.76 -46.59 -64.16
C GLU A 839 -32.99 -45.72 -64.48
N GLY A 840 -32.84 -44.68 -65.30
CA GLY A 840 -33.97 -43.93 -65.84
C GLY A 840 -34.57 -42.86 -64.92
N VAL A 841 -35.72 -42.36 -65.32
CA VAL A 841 -36.54 -41.39 -64.58
C VAL A 841 -37.78 -42.10 -64.05
N LYS A 842 -37.98 -42.09 -62.74
CA LYS A 842 -39.20 -42.57 -62.09
C LYS A 842 -40.11 -41.39 -61.77
N LEU A 843 -41.31 -41.35 -62.36
CA LEU A 843 -42.30 -40.31 -62.11
C LEU A 843 -43.48 -40.90 -61.35
N ASN A 844 -43.65 -40.51 -60.08
CA ASN A 844 -44.80 -40.89 -59.25
C ASN A 844 -45.64 -39.64 -59.01
N LEU A 845 -46.74 -39.49 -59.76
CA LEU A 845 -47.49 -38.24 -59.81
C LEU A 845 -48.95 -38.43 -59.41
N THR A 846 -49.47 -37.60 -58.49
CA THR A 846 -50.90 -37.63 -58.13
C THR A 846 -51.76 -36.68 -58.97
N GLY A 847 -51.14 -35.90 -59.86
CA GLY A 847 -51.81 -34.95 -60.75
C GLY A 847 -51.06 -34.76 -62.08
N ASN A 848 -51.17 -33.56 -62.67
CA ASN A 848 -50.71 -33.29 -64.04
C ASN A 848 -49.18 -33.37 -64.23
N TYR A 849 -48.78 -34.01 -65.33
CA TYR A 849 -47.45 -33.97 -65.91
C TYR A 849 -47.48 -33.12 -67.19
N THR A 850 -46.64 -32.08 -67.25
CA THR A 850 -46.44 -31.27 -68.46
C THR A 850 -44.96 -31.21 -68.77
N ASN A 851 -44.59 -31.53 -70.01
CA ASN A 851 -43.21 -31.51 -70.47
C ASN A 851 -43.08 -30.77 -71.80
N ASN A 852 -42.46 -29.60 -71.73
CA ASN A 852 -42.06 -28.75 -72.85
C ASN A 852 -40.52 -28.63 -72.93
N GLY A 853 -39.80 -29.39 -72.09
CA GLY A 853 -38.34 -29.52 -72.07
C GLY A 853 -37.85 -30.92 -72.50
N THR A 854 -36.61 -31.27 -72.14
CA THR A 854 -35.99 -32.56 -72.48
C THR A 854 -35.99 -33.52 -71.29
N VAL A 855 -36.24 -34.80 -71.57
CA VAL A 855 -36.08 -35.91 -70.62
C VAL A 855 -35.27 -36.99 -71.30
N ASN A 856 -34.03 -37.19 -70.86
CA ASN A 856 -33.06 -38.12 -71.46
C ASN A 856 -32.83 -39.31 -70.54
N GLY A 857 -33.45 -40.45 -70.87
CA GLY A 857 -33.39 -41.74 -70.18
C GLY A 857 -34.73 -42.50 -70.26
N PRO A 858 -34.78 -43.80 -69.94
CA PRO A 858 -36.05 -44.54 -69.87
C PRO A 858 -36.96 -43.93 -68.79
N VAL A 859 -38.23 -43.65 -69.12
CA VAL A 859 -39.20 -43.06 -68.18
C VAL A 859 -40.18 -44.13 -67.72
N THR A 860 -40.26 -44.35 -66.42
CA THR A 860 -41.26 -45.22 -65.79
C THR A 860 -42.22 -44.33 -65.01
N LYS A 861 -43.52 -44.40 -65.36
CA LYS A 861 -44.59 -43.62 -64.71
C LYS A 861 -45.48 -44.57 -63.92
N GLU A 862 -45.59 -44.36 -62.61
CA GLU A 862 -46.53 -45.07 -61.72
C GLU A 862 -47.71 -44.18 -61.34
#